data_AF-A0A6A4Y507-F1
#
_entry.id   AF-A0A6A4Y507-F1
#
_cell.length_a   1.000
_cell.length_b   1.000
_cell.length_c   1.000
_cell.angle_alpha   90.00
_cell.angle_beta   90.00
_cell.angle_gamma   90.00
#
_symmetry.space_group_name_H-M   'P 1'
#
loop_
_entity.id
_entity.type
_entity.pdbx_description
1 polymer ?
#
loop_
_entity_poly.entity_id
_entity_poly.type
_entity_poly.pdbx_seq_one_letter_code
_entity_poly.pdbx_strand_id
1 'polypeptide(L)'
;MKTDVSPTYVWQLLFSELTTVEYAVTNLRTLDPGQLFWMFTQYCFVDVNRTLEVAHTNARQARCRERYAANGAVYLETVLRQQDWTTFGAMYGGPGGMFTVVIANAVAATATGEAWLAATSTARTTTSIADEVVFWKQHGLTSFTLQWLNNWQTGIAETLAVENALGLQTTVTLKNVPKSVQGWTTMVLSVGPMYDFLNLWMANKSFVRSDANAFFLSPAPYNTEAVVGLSEADGSFARQRGAFRSTIGPFNNVDTIYVAAPPDVVALVHALDAVASATKDDGITLYPTPAAWTQDPTAVYYGGSPLCLDGDARSFVQEPFGFDDSCVRQLPLSVSLSSASVAFALAMTHATADSVAAVCGLQKSPTCAPSVHAVAARATPLPPEAAAKIPSAVAAVRATHVGLMQFATTSSSSSLTSWTVLTQPLVDDDTAWSFYGWLFVYDWVHGRRFVVSLEGDASTQVLVSAIAAPTLFPSTGGSGLTHATRVIYYLSVYMSAVLAVVAVASLVVHAVNRASTDAGDNWFFFNRVAGSIWVGRPLLVNRALSAMLILSTAQVALDGSTHFVFAPRPWIDTLVVAGETTWLAYVIVDACHVIVAPGHTKAYAPWGTALAWSIIVVIELAAPIQPVGALRRECTSTNMDMAIACSGSVVQVGNLARLATLMGMQLGSLVVAAVGVYFWNQRRRHSGLSTQRQRHVLAIADEFFAVRESPTDAIWAMDPVSCVVAGLVPFKLGGTRYTFDVKFWVVVPDTYSLGAMKRFVSNAREVKVKHRSSLLAPVGSFGPSHVSIRQAAATAAVAGGVLYTVAAIVGSILYIQVAKVNLANDLSWAKFSMAGTHTFLANLLNERLVLGIDDTRLALDDGRYAMVGGDTGASSTVVSPANFGARLAA
;
A
#
# COMPACT_ATOMS: atom_id res chain seq x y z
N MET A 1 8.45 -5.77 8.25
CA MET A 1 7.84 -6.89 7.52
C MET A 1 8.50 -6.97 6.16
N LYS A 2 9.08 -8.12 5.79
CA LYS A 2 9.68 -8.33 4.45
C LYS A 2 8.65 -9.09 3.62
N THR A 3 8.39 -8.62 2.40
CA THR A 3 7.50 -9.26 1.44
C THR A 3 8.37 -9.97 0.42
N ASP A 4 8.17 -11.27 0.24
CA ASP A 4 8.76 -11.99 -0.90
C ASP A 4 7.95 -11.65 -2.15
N VAL A 5 8.59 -11.00 -3.12
CA VAL A 5 7.99 -10.67 -4.41
C VAL A 5 8.56 -11.62 -5.45
N SER A 6 7.77 -12.61 -5.85
CA SER A 6 8.15 -13.49 -6.94
C SER A 6 8.16 -12.73 -8.28
N PRO A 7 9.22 -12.86 -9.11
CA PRO A 7 9.25 -12.29 -10.46
C PRO A 7 8.08 -12.75 -11.34
N THR A 8 7.62 -13.99 -11.16
CA THR A 8 6.52 -14.58 -11.94
C THR A 8 5.19 -13.89 -11.71
N TYR A 9 4.97 -13.28 -10.53
CA TYR A 9 3.77 -12.50 -10.24
C TYR A 9 3.59 -11.36 -11.24
N VAL A 10 4.69 -10.69 -11.58
CA VAL A 10 4.68 -9.58 -12.54
C VAL A 10 4.37 -10.09 -13.95
N TRP A 11 4.91 -11.24 -14.33
CA TRP A 11 4.67 -11.84 -15.64
C TRP A 11 3.24 -12.37 -15.78
N GLN A 12 2.69 -12.99 -14.74
CA GLN A 12 1.28 -13.41 -14.73
C GLN A 12 0.36 -12.20 -14.91
N LEU A 13 0.62 -11.11 -14.17
CA LEU A 13 -0.11 -9.86 -14.35
C LEU A 13 -0.03 -9.37 -15.79
N LEU A 14 1.18 -9.23 -16.33
CA LEU A 14 1.41 -8.65 -17.65
C LEU A 14 0.84 -9.51 -18.80
N PHE A 15 1.17 -10.81 -18.81
CA PHE A 15 0.90 -11.67 -19.96
C PHE A 15 -0.43 -12.42 -19.88
N SER A 16 -1.05 -12.53 -18.69
CA SER A 16 -2.33 -13.24 -18.53
C SER A 16 -3.48 -12.33 -18.13
N GLU A 17 -3.27 -11.38 -17.21
CA GLU A 17 -4.38 -10.63 -16.61
C GLU A 17 -4.62 -9.26 -17.25
N LEU A 18 -3.55 -8.53 -17.57
CA LEU A 18 -3.58 -7.18 -18.12
C LEU A 18 -3.56 -7.19 -19.66
N THR A 19 -4.44 -8.02 -20.24
CA THR A 19 -4.49 -8.29 -21.69
C THR A 19 -5.76 -7.78 -22.36
N THR A 20 -6.62 -7.04 -21.65
CA THR A 20 -7.88 -6.54 -22.23
C THR A 20 -7.66 -5.41 -23.23
N VAL A 21 -8.59 -5.25 -24.16
CA VAL A 21 -8.54 -4.16 -25.17
C VAL A 21 -8.57 -2.79 -24.49
N GLU A 22 -9.40 -2.61 -23.46
CA GLU A 22 -9.52 -1.35 -22.71
C GLU A 22 -8.19 -0.97 -22.05
N TYR A 23 -7.52 -1.96 -21.45
CA TYR A 23 -6.21 -1.77 -20.85
C TYR A 23 -5.17 -1.39 -21.92
N ALA A 24 -5.14 -2.13 -23.03
CA ALA A 24 -4.19 -1.89 -24.11
C ALA A 24 -4.34 -0.50 -24.74
N VAL A 25 -5.55 -0.13 -25.17
CA VAL A 25 -5.80 1.19 -25.80
C VAL A 25 -5.40 2.33 -24.86
N THR A 26 -5.74 2.22 -23.58
CA THR A 26 -5.40 3.25 -22.58
C THR A 26 -3.89 3.40 -22.43
N ASN A 27 -3.16 2.31 -22.26
CA ASN A 27 -1.71 2.35 -22.01
C ASN A 27 -0.88 2.62 -23.30
N LEU A 28 -1.35 2.18 -24.47
CA LEU A 28 -0.73 2.47 -25.77
C LEU A 28 -0.78 3.96 -26.13
N ARG A 29 -1.80 4.70 -25.65
CA ARG A 29 -1.86 6.17 -25.82
C ARG A 29 -0.82 6.89 -24.95
N THR A 30 -0.39 6.29 -23.84
CA THR A 30 0.66 6.86 -22.98
C THR A 30 2.05 6.30 -23.28
N LEU A 31 2.17 5.34 -24.20
CA LEU A 31 3.44 4.78 -24.66
C LEU A 31 4.29 5.89 -25.29
N ASP A 32 5.56 5.95 -24.89
CA ASP A 32 6.56 6.76 -25.59
C ASP A 32 6.75 6.18 -27.01
N PRO A 33 6.57 6.97 -28.09
CA PRO A 33 6.80 6.50 -29.45
C PRO A 33 8.17 5.84 -29.62
N GLY A 34 9.22 6.30 -28.93
CA GLY A 34 10.56 5.70 -28.99
C GLY A 34 10.69 4.30 -28.39
N GLN A 35 9.67 3.85 -27.64
CA GLN A 35 9.59 2.52 -27.03
C GLN A 35 8.68 1.57 -27.82
N LEU A 36 8.06 2.04 -28.91
CA LEU A 36 7.05 1.28 -29.65
C LEU A 36 7.58 -0.07 -30.16
N PHE A 37 8.73 -0.06 -30.84
CA PHE A 37 9.31 -1.28 -31.39
C PHE A 37 10.07 -2.11 -30.35
N TRP A 38 10.21 -1.62 -29.12
CA TRP A 38 10.78 -2.36 -28.00
C TRP A 38 9.74 -3.23 -27.28
N MET A 39 8.44 -3.04 -27.54
CA MET A 39 7.43 -3.99 -27.10
C MET A 39 7.60 -5.31 -27.83
N PHE A 40 7.80 -6.39 -27.08
CA PHE A 40 8.03 -7.69 -27.71
C PHE A 40 6.72 -8.34 -28.13
N THR A 41 6.55 -8.32 -29.44
CA THR A 41 5.54 -9.04 -30.19
C THR A 41 6.18 -9.45 -31.51
N GLN A 42 5.56 -10.38 -32.22
CA GLN A 42 5.92 -10.67 -33.59
C GLN A 42 4.73 -10.35 -34.46
N TYR A 43 4.84 -9.28 -35.26
CA TYR A 43 3.74 -8.85 -36.11
C TYR A 43 3.36 -9.92 -37.13
N CYS A 44 2.06 -10.04 -37.37
CA CYS A 44 1.46 -10.90 -38.38
C CYS A 44 0.88 -10.06 -39.52
N PHE A 45 0.34 -8.89 -39.18
CA PHE A 45 -0.36 -8.00 -40.10
C PHE A 45 0.02 -6.55 -39.86
N VAL A 46 0.03 -5.74 -40.93
CA VAL A 46 0.13 -4.29 -40.81
C VAL A 46 -1.23 -3.70 -40.43
N ASP A 47 -2.31 -4.17 -41.05
CA ASP A 47 -3.68 -3.65 -40.92
C ASP A 47 -4.64 -4.62 -40.24
N VAL A 48 -5.67 -4.08 -39.57
CA VAL A 48 -6.71 -4.90 -38.89
C VAL A 48 -7.55 -5.74 -39.86
N ASN A 49 -7.60 -5.35 -41.14
CA ASN A 49 -8.28 -6.11 -42.19
C ASN A 49 -7.47 -7.31 -42.69
N ARG A 50 -6.23 -7.50 -42.21
CA ARG A 50 -5.35 -8.63 -42.55
C ARG A 50 -5.01 -8.69 -44.04
N THR A 51 -4.96 -7.55 -44.71
CA THR A 51 -4.64 -7.46 -46.15
C THR A 51 -3.14 -7.40 -46.41
N LEU A 52 -2.37 -6.88 -45.46
CA LEU A 52 -0.93 -6.68 -45.54
C LEU A 52 -0.23 -7.58 -44.51
N GLU A 53 0.42 -8.62 -45.01
CA GLU A 53 1.04 -9.67 -44.19
C GLU A 53 2.52 -9.43 -43.98
N VAL A 54 3.04 -9.80 -42.80
CA VAL A 54 4.45 -9.54 -42.42
C VAL A 54 5.14 -10.67 -41.65
N ALA A 55 4.54 -11.85 -41.43
CA ALA A 55 5.26 -12.91 -40.70
C ALA A 55 6.52 -13.40 -41.46
N HIS A 56 7.54 -13.86 -40.72
CA HIS A 56 8.81 -14.34 -41.29
C HIS A 56 8.62 -15.55 -42.24
N THR A 57 7.77 -16.52 -41.88
CA THR A 57 7.52 -17.71 -42.69
C THR A 57 6.06 -17.86 -43.09
N ASN A 58 5.81 -18.66 -44.14
CA ASN A 58 4.44 -19.01 -44.55
C ASN A 58 3.70 -19.80 -43.46
N ALA A 59 4.38 -20.71 -42.77
CA ALA A 59 3.79 -21.52 -41.70
C ALA A 59 3.40 -20.64 -40.52
N ARG A 60 4.24 -19.67 -40.12
CA ARG A 60 3.86 -18.68 -39.12
C ARG A 60 2.70 -17.81 -39.56
N GLN A 61 2.68 -17.34 -40.82
CA GLN A 61 1.55 -16.55 -41.34
C GLN A 61 0.23 -17.33 -41.27
N ALA A 62 0.24 -18.63 -41.56
CA ALA A 62 -0.93 -19.49 -41.40
C ALA A 62 -1.35 -19.61 -39.93
N ARG A 63 -0.39 -19.87 -39.03
CA ARG A 63 -0.62 -19.92 -37.57
C ARG A 63 -1.20 -18.61 -37.03
N CYS A 64 -0.73 -17.45 -37.50
CA CYS A 64 -1.27 -16.14 -37.15
C CYS A 64 -2.77 -16.04 -37.45
N ARG A 65 -3.23 -16.50 -38.63
CA ARG A 65 -4.64 -16.46 -39.02
C ARG A 65 -5.49 -17.40 -38.17
N GLU A 66 -4.98 -18.57 -37.83
CA GLU A 66 -5.72 -19.59 -37.07
C GLU A 66 -5.78 -19.32 -35.56
N ARG A 67 -4.68 -18.83 -34.97
CA ARG A 67 -4.53 -18.75 -33.50
C ARG A 67 -4.47 -17.33 -32.95
N TYR A 68 -3.90 -16.38 -33.69
CA TYR A 68 -3.56 -15.05 -33.13
C TYR A 68 -4.42 -13.91 -33.68
N ALA A 69 -5.36 -14.18 -34.59
CA ALA A 69 -6.17 -13.15 -35.25
C ALA A 69 -7.01 -12.29 -34.27
N ALA A 70 -7.35 -12.81 -33.09
CA ALA A 70 -8.08 -12.05 -32.07
C ALA A 70 -7.16 -11.22 -31.14
N ASN A 71 -5.84 -11.37 -31.24
CA ASN A 71 -4.86 -10.66 -30.42
C ASN A 71 -4.39 -9.37 -31.13
N GLY A 72 -4.80 -8.21 -30.64
CA GLY A 72 -4.41 -6.91 -31.17
C GLY A 72 -2.91 -6.65 -31.17
N ALA A 73 -2.11 -7.37 -30.38
CA ALA A 73 -0.65 -7.19 -30.33
C ALA A 73 0.09 -7.66 -31.59
N VAL A 74 -0.52 -8.50 -32.43
CA VAL A 74 0.10 -8.97 -33.69
C VAL A 74 -0.20 -8.07 -34.89
N TYR A 75 -0.90 -6.95 -34.66
CA TYR A 75 -1.28 -5.97 -35.66
C TYR A 75 -0.47 -4.69 -35.46
N LEU A 76 0.16 -4.16 -36.49
CA LEU A 76 0.90 -2.90 -36.37
C LEU A 76 -0.06 -1.70 -36.25
N GLU A 77 -1.19 -1.73 -36.96
CA GLU A 77 -2.21 -0.67 -36.95
C GLU A 77 -2.72 -0.38 -35.53
N THR A 78 -3.01 -1.40 -34.74
CA THR A 78 -3.57 -1.24 -33.38
C THR A 78 -2.66 -0.37 -32.52
N VAL A 79 -1.34 -0.52 -32.66
CA VAL A 79 -0.32 0.26 -31.95
C VAL A 79 -0.18 1.66 -32.55
N LEU A 80 -0.02 1.74 -33.88
CA LEU A 80 0.21 3.00 -34.60
C LEU A 80 -0.94 4.00 -34.49
N ARG A 81 -2.19 3.51 -34.46
CA ARG A 81 -3.39 4.35 -34.27
C ARG A 81 -3.38 5.10 -32.93
N GLN A 82 -2.67 4.58 -31.93
CA GLN A 82 -2.60 5.21 -30.60
C GLN A 82 -1.43 6.19 -30.46
N GLN A 83 -0.58 6.37 -31.46
CA GLN A 83 0.66 7.16 -31.34
C GLN A 83 0.50 8.63 -31.76
N ASP A 84 1.34 9.49 -31.20
CA ASP A 84 1.58 10.82 -31.76
C ASP A 84 2.50 10.69 -32.97
N TRP A 85 1.91 10.84 -34.16
CA TRP A 85 2.60 10.69 -35.43
C TRP A 85 3.65 11.77 -35.70
N THR A 86 3.61 12.90 -34.98
CA THR A 86 4.66 13.93 -35.07
C THR A 86 5.96 13.41 -34.48
N THR A 87 5.90 12.92 -33.24
CA THR A 87 7.06 12.35 -32.52
C THR A 87 7.50 11.03 -33.15
N PHE A 88 6.56 10.15 -33.48
CA PHE A 88 6.85 8.89 -34.16
C PHE A 88 7.53 9.11 -35.52
N GLY A 89 7.03 10.05 -36.32
CA GLY A 89 7.59 10.39 -37.63
C GLY A 89 9.01 10.92 -37.54
N ALA A 90 9.33 11.69 -36.49
CA ALA A 90 10.70 12.18 -36.25
C ALA A 90 11.68 11.06 -35.87
N MET A 91 11.21 9.99 -35.21
CA MET A 91 12.05 8.88 -34.75
C MET A 91 12.23 7.79 -35.82
N TYR A 92 11.15 7.40 -36.50
CA TYR A 92 11.16 6.24 -37.40
C TYR A 92 10.67 6.54 -38.81
N GLY A 93 9.99 7.66 -39.02
CA GLY A 93 9.46 8.07 -40.32
C GLY A 93 10.44 8.93 -41.11
N GLY A 94 9.89 9.75 -42.01
CA GLY A 94 10.67 10.64 -42.88
C GLY A 94 11.38 9.94 -44.03
N PRO A 95 12.02 10.68 -44.95
CA PRO A 95 12.73 10.12 -46.09
C PRO A 95 13.86 9.18 -45.62
N GLY A 96 13.77 7.90 -45.99
CA GLY A 96 14.75 6.89 -45.59
C GLY A 96 14.67 6.42 -44.14
N GLY A 97 13.65 6.84 -43.38
CA GLY A 97 13.42 6.34 -42.02
C GLY A 97 13.09 4.85 -41.96
N MET A 98 13.32 4.25 -40.80
CA MET A 98 13.13 2.81 -40.57
C MET A 98 11.70 2.34 -40.89
N PHE A 99 10.67 3.01 -40.38
CA PHE A 99 9.27 2.70 -40.70
C PHE A 99 8.96 2.97 -42.18
N THR A 100 9.53 4.04 -42.75
CA THR A 100 9.30 4.42 -44.14
C THR A 100 9.77 3.33 -45.11
N VAL A 101 11.01 2.86 -44.92
CA VAL A 101 11.62 1.83 -45.78
C VAL A 101 10.94 0.48 -45.60
N VAL A 102 10.72 0.08 -44.35
CA VAL A 102 10.30 -1.30 -44.01
C VAL A 102 8.81 -1.52 -44.25
N ILE A 103 7.97 -0.49 -44.05
CA ILE A 103 6.51 -0.59 -44.16
C ILE A 103 5.94 0.47 -45.11
N ALA A 104 6.15 1.75 -44.83
CA ALA A 104 5.31 2.81 -45.41
C ALA A 104 5.40 2.89 -46.93
N ASN A 105 6.58 2.69 -47.53
CA ASN A 105 6.76 2.71 -48.99
C ASN A 105 5.92 1.62 -49.69
N ALA A 106 5.90 0.41 -49.14
CA ALA A 106 5.12 -0.69 -49.68
C ALA A 106 3.61 -0.45 -49.52
N VAL A 107 3.20 0.12 -48.39
CA VAL A 107 1.79 0.44 -48.12
C VAL A 107 1.31 1.58 -49.03
N ALA A 108 2.09 2.65 -49.16
CA ALA A 108 1.78 3.81 -50.00
C ALA A 108 1.78 3.51 -51.51
N ALA A 109 2.27 2.33 -51.93
CA ALA A 109 2.22 1.92 -53.34
C ALA A 109 0.78 1.68 -53.85
N THR A 110 -0.22 1.67 -52.96
CA THR A 110 -1.64 1.47 -53.31
C THR A 110 -2.52 2.59 -52.73
N ALA A 111 -3.59 2.95 -53.44
CA ALA A 111 -4.54 3.97 -52.96
C ALA A 111 -5.21 3.58 -51.63
N THR A 112 -5.49 2.29 -51.43
CA THR A 112 -6.02 1.76 -50.16
C THR A 112 -5.02 1.94 -49.02
N GLY A 113 -3.73 1.69 -49.27
CA GLY A 113 -2.69 1.87 -48.27
C GLY A 113 -2.38 3.33 -47.95
N GLU A 114 -2.45 4.24 -48.93
CA GLU A 114 -2.39 5.69 -48.66
C GLU A 114 -3.56 6.15 -47.76
N ALA A 115 -4.77 5.67 -48.03
CA ALA A 115 -5.93 5.95 -47.19
C ALA A 115 -5.75 5.36 -45.77
N TRP A 116 -5.17 4.17 -45.65
CA TRP A 116 -4.84 3.56 -44.36
C TRP A 116 -3.80 4.38 -43.58
N LEU A 117 -2.76 4.88 -44.24
CA LEU A 117 -1.75 5.75 -43.61
C LEU A 117 -2.39 7.06 -43.10
N ALA A 118 -3.26 7.68 -43.89
CA ALA A 118 -3.97 8.89 -43.50
C ALA A 118 -4.93 8.66 -42.32
N ALA A 119 -5.65 7.53 -42.32
CA ALA A 119 -6.57 7.18 -41.24
C ALA A 119 -5.84 6.80 -39.95
N THR A 120 -4.75 6.02 -40.06
CA THR A 120 -3.95 5.57 -38.91
C THR A 120 -3.21 6.74 -38.26
N SER A 121 -2.66 7.65 -39.06
CA SER A 121 -1.91 8.82 -38.57
C SER A 121 -2.73 9.86 -37.84
N THR A 122 -4.05 9.90 -38.10
CA THR A 122 -4.98 10.85 -37.47
C THR A 122 -5.86 10.22 -36.41
N ALA A 123 -5.81 8.89 -36.22
CA ALA A 123 -6.69 8.16 -35.31
C ALA A 123 -6.60 8.68 -33.86
N ARG A 124 -5.40 8.84 -33.29
CA ARG A 124 -5.22 9.30 -31.90
C ARG A 124 -5.88 10.64 -31.61
N THR A 125 -5.82 11.59 -32.55
CA THR A 125 -6.36 12.95 -32.36
C THR A 125 -7.85 13.05 -32.67
N THR A 126 -8.40 12.10 -33.43
CA THR A 126 -9.80 12.11 -33.90
C THR A 126 -10.71 11.17 -33.12
N THR A 127 -10.16 10.22 -32.35
CA THR A 127 -10.94 9.19 -31.63
C THR A 127 -10.75 9.25 -30.12
N SER A 128 -11.79 8.96 -29.36
CA SER A 128 -11.68 8.71 -27.92
C SER A 128 -11.17 7.28 -27.63
N ILE A 129 -10.77 7.01 -26.38
CA ILE A 129 -10.43 5.64 -25.95
C ILE A 129 -11.61 4.69 -26.18
N ALA A 130 -12.84 5.14 -25.90
CA ALA A 130 -14.03 4.34 -26.09
C ALA A 130 -14.27 4.00 -27.57
N ASP A 131 -14.05 4.96 -28.47
CA ASP A 131 -14.21 4.74 -29.92
C ASP A 131 -13.20 3.71 -30.44
N GLU A 132 -11.94 3.77 -29.97
CA GLU A 132 -10.91 2.79 -30.34
C GLU A 132 -11.23 1.39 -29.79
N VAL A 133 -11.71 1.28 -28.55
CA VAL A 133 -12.15 -0.02 -28.00
C VAL A 133 -13.29 -0.62 -28.85
N VAL A 134 -14.24 0.21 -29.30
CA VAL A 134 -15.31 -0.22 -30.20
C VAL A 134 -14.75 -0.64 -31.56
N PHE A 135 -13.84 0.14 -32.15
CA PHE A 135 -13.18 -0.18 -33.42
C PHE A 135 -12.48 -1.54 -33.36
N TRP A 136 -11.71 -1.81 -32.31
CA TRP A 136 -10.99 -3.09 -32.13
C TRP A 136 -11.98 -4.26 -32.03
N LYS A 137 -13.03 -4.12 -31.21
CA LYS A 137 -14.05 -5.17 -31.04
C LYS A 137 -14.84 -5.43 -32.33
N GLN A 138 -15.11 -4.40 -33.13
CA GLN A 138 -15.76 -4.55 -34.44
C GLN A 138 -14.90 -5.35 -35.44
N HIS A 139 -13.58 -5.33 -35.29
CA HIS A 139 -12.64 -6.12 -36.10
C HIS A 139 -12.30 -7.48 -35.47
N GLY A 140 -13.02 -7.90 -34.41
CA GLY A 140 -12.85 -9.20 -33.77
C GLY A 140 -11.62 -9.29 -32.86
N LEU A 141 -11.01 -8.16 -32.47
CA LEU A 141 -9.91 -8.13 -31.53
C LEU A 141 -10.46 -8.16 -30.09
N THR A 142 -10.04 -9.17 -29.32
CA THR A 142 -10.55 -9.41 -27.96
C THR A 142 -9.50 -9.27 -26.87
N SER A 143 -8.22 -9.34 -27.23
CA SER A 143 -7.10 -9.23 -26.30
C SER A 143 -5.92 -8.48 -26.91
N PHE A 144 -4.96 -8.11 -26.08
CA PHE A 144 -3.65 -7.60 -26.45
C PHE A 144 -2.62 -8.31 -25.55
N THR A 145 -2.07 -9.40 -26.05
CA THR A 145 -1.13 -10.26 -25.31
C THR A 145 0.24 -10.16 -25.96
N LEU A 146 1.23 -9.66 -25.21
CA LEU A 146 2.63 -9.61 -25.62
C LEU A 146 3.32 -10.97 -25.47
N GLN A 147 4.48 -11.12 -26.11
CA GLN A 147 5.28 -12.33 -26.04
C GLN A 147 6.17 -12.35 -24.78
N TRP A 148 6.35 -13.53 -24.20
CA TRP A 148 7.27 -13.71 -23.07
C TRP A 148 8.73 -13.66 -23.53
N LEU A 149 9.58 -13.03 -22.72
CA LEU A 149 11.00 -12.81 -23.02
C LEU A 149 11.81 -12.64 -21.75
N ASN A 150 13.14 -12.64 -21.88
CA ASN A 150 14.06 -12.34 -20.79
C ASN A 150 15.13 -11.28 -21.13
N ASN A 151 14.81 -10.31 -21.98
CA ASN A 151 15.67 -9.11 -22.18
C ASN A 151 15.68 -8.21 -20.94
N TRP A 152 14.55 -8.11 -20.25
CA TRP A 152 14.44 -7.39 -18.99
C TRP A 152 13.38 -7.98 -18.07
N GLN A 153 13.58 -7.83 -16.76
CA GLN A 153 12.54 -7.98 -15.76
C GLN A 153 11.66 -6.73 -15.76
N THR A 154 10.35 -6.91 -15.95
CA THR A 154 9.36 -5.85 -15.76
C THR A 154 9.33 -5.41 -14.29
N GLY A 155 9.35 -4.11 -14.06
CA GLY A 155 9.21 -3.53 -12.71
C GLY A 155 7.76 -3.59 -12.20
N ILE A 156 7.58 -3.57 -10.88
CA ILE A 156 6.25 -3.49 -10.26
C ILE A 156 6.25 -2.57 -9.05
N ALA A 157 5.21 -1.75 -8.93
CA ALA A 157 4.86 -1.01 -7.73
C ALA A 157 3.42 -1.32 -7.35
N GLU A 158 3.19 -1.93 -6.19
CA GLU A 158 1.85 -2.27 -5.70
C GLU A 158 1.61 -1.63 -4.34
N THR A 159 0.47 -0.94 -4.21
CA THR A 159 0.13 -0.15 -3.03
C THR A 159 -1.26 -0.44 -2.50
N LEU A 160 -1.41 -0.30 -1.18
CA LEU A 160 -2.66 -0.44 -0.44
C LEU A 160 -2.91 0.84 0.35
N ALA A 161 -4.14 1.36 0.32
CA ALA A 161 -4.51 2.47 1.20
C ALA A 161 -5.05 1.93 2.53
N VAL A 162 -4.63 2.54 3.64
CA VAL A 162 -5.22 2.32 4.96
C VAL A 162 -6.00 3.57 5.34
N GLU A 163 -7.30 3.41 5.63
CA GLU A 163 -8.18 4.51 6.00
C GLU A 163 -8.41 4.54 7.52
N ASN A 164 -8.15 5.70 8.12
CA ASN A 164 -8.31 5.92 9.57
C ASN A 164 -9.71 6.47 9.92
N ALA A 165 -9.98 6.66 11.22
CA ALA A 165 -11.28 7.14 11.70
C ALA A 165 -11.65 8.58 11.28
N LEU A 166 -10.70 9.35 10.75
CA LEU A 166 -10.95 10.69 10.18
C LEU A 166 -11.30 10.64 8.69
N GLY A 167 -11.29 9.45 8.06
CA GLY A 167 -11.44 9.29 6.61
C GLY A 167 -10.18 9.67 5.83
N LEU A 168 -9.03 9.80 6.50
CA LEU A 168 -7.75 10.06 5.84
C LEU A 168 -7.12 8.73 5.41
N GLN A 169 -6.70 8.67 4.15
CA GLN A 169 -6.04 7.51 3.57
C GLN A 169 -4.53 7.70 3.56
N THR A 170 -3.83 6.70 4.09
CA THR A 170 -2.36 6.60 4.03
C THR A 170 -1.96 5.40 3.20
N THR A 171 -1.11 5.62 2.20
CA THR A 171 -0.66 4.56 1.29
C THR A 171 0.49 3.76 1.89
N VAL A 172 0.36 2.44 1.86
CA VAL A 172 1.38 1.46 2.24
C VAL A 172 1.86 0.75 0.97
N THR A 173 3.16 0.70 0.73
CA THR A 173 3.73 -0.02 -0.41
C THR A 173 3.89 -1.49 -0.06
N LEU A 174 3.17 -2.35 -0.78
CA LEU A 174 3.20 -3.80 -0.59
C LEU A 174 4.38 -4.44 -1.34
N LYS A 175 4.62 -3.99 -2.57
CA LYS A 175 5.66 -4.50 -3.47
C LYS A 175 6.29 -3.34 -4.23
N ASN A 176 7.61 -3.33 -4.35
CA ASN A 176 8.31 -2.40 -5.22
C ASN A 176 9.60 -3.07 -5.74
N VAL A 177 9.57 -3.53 -6.99
CA VAL A 177 10.72 -4.15 -7.66
C VAL A 177 11.02 -3.33 -8.91
N PRO A 178 12.25 -2.81 -9.08
CA PRO A 178 12.59 -2.03 -10.26
C PRO A 178 12.72 -2.91 -11.51
N LYS A 179 12.62 -2.27 -12.69
CA LYS A 179 13.03 -2.90 -13.95
C LYS A 179 14.52 -3.23 -13.89
N SER A 180 14.92 -4.40 -14.38
CA SER A 180 16.34 -4.75 -14.58
C SER A 180 16.57 -5.34 -15.96
N VAL A 181 17.70 -4.99 -16.60
CA VAL A 181 18.13 -5.61 -17.86
C VAL A 181 18.75 -6.97 -17.55
N GLN A 182 18.54 -7.94 -18.44
CA GLN A 182 18.89 -9.34 -18.26
C GLN A 182 19.71 -9.86 -19.46
N GLY A 183 20.07 -11.15 -19.44
CA GLY A 183 20.96 -11.76 -20.44
C GLY A 183 20.38 -11.95 -21.85
N TRP A 184 19.07 -11.75 -22.02
CA TRP A 184 18.33 -11.84 -23.30
C TRP A 184 18.56 -13.14 -24.09
N THR A 185 18.63 -14.28 -23.42
CA THR A 185 18.78 -15.59 -24.10
C THR A 185 17.57 -15.98 -24.96
N THR A 186 16.40 -15.33 -24.78
CA THR A 186 15.24 -15.53 -25.67
C THR A 186 15.42 -14.99 -27.08
N MET A 187 16.49 -14.23 -27.38
CA MET A 187 16.76 -13.73 -28.73
C MET A 187 16.83 -14.84 -29.79
N VAL A 188 17.17 -16.08 -29.39
CA VAL A 188 17.21 -17.23 -30.30
C VAL A 188 15.82 -17.64 -30.80
N LEU A 189 14.78 -17.37 -30.00
CA LEU A 189 13.39 -17.66 -30.33
C LEU A 189 12.79 -16.55 -31.19
N SER A 190 13.00 -15.29 -30.79
CA SER A 190 12.52 -14.07 -31.45
C SER A 190 13.34 -12.86 -31.02
N VAL A 191 13.82 -12.06 -31.98
CA VAL A 191 14.58 -10.82 -31.72
C VAL A 191 13.69 -9.60 -31.47
N GLY A 192 12.39 -9.72 -31.74
CA GLY A 192 11.40 -8.67 -31.56
C GLY A 192 11.42 -7.56 -32.63
N PRO A 193 10.43 -6.64 -32.60
CA PRO A 193 10.16 -5.75 -33.73
C PRO A 193 11.28 -4.75 -34.02
N MET A 194 11.97 -4.24 -32.98
CA MET A 194 13.05 -3.28 -33.17
C MET A 194 14.16 -3.88 -34.05
N TYR A 195 14.57 -5.11 -33.78
CA TYR A 195 15.62 -5.75 -34.54
C TYR A 195 15.13 -6.24 -35.92
N ASP A 196 13.89 -6.70 -36.04
CA ASP A 196 13.32 -7.02 -37.36
C ASP A 196 13.32 -5.77 -38.27
N PHE A 197 12.82 -4.64 -37.77
CA PHE A 197 12.79 -3.39 -38.52
C PHE A 197 14.19 -2.86 -38.82
N LEU A 198 15.10 -2.86 -37.84
CA LEU A 198 16.47 -2.37 -38.02
C LEU A 198 17.21 -3.17 -39.10
N ASN A 199 17.10 -4.49 -39.06
CA ASN A 199 17.77 -5.38 -40.00
C ASN A 199 17.23 -5.22 -41.43
N LEU A 200 15.90 -5.17 -41.59
CA LEU A 200 15.28 -4.96 -42.89
C LEU A 200 15.56 -3.55 -43.43
N TRP A 201 15.62 -2.54 -42.57
CA TRP A 201 16.01 -1.19 -42.94
C TRP A 201 17.46 -1.13 -43.46
N MET A 202 18.41 -1.73 -42.74
CA MET A 202 19.81 -1.81 -43.20
C MET A 202 19.96 -2.60 -44.51
N ALA A 203 19.14 -3.64 -44.70
CA ALA A 203 19.09 -4.41 -45.94
C ALA A 203 18.29 -3.73 -47.07
N ASN A 204 17.68 -2.57 -46.81
CA ASN A 204 16.75 -1.87 -47.71
C ASN A 204 15.65 -2.80 -48.27
N LYS A 205 14.99 -3.54 -47.37
CA LYS A 205 13.94 -4.52 -47.67
C LYS A 205 12.61 -4.15 -47.05
N SER A 206 11.53 -4.49 -47.76
CA SER A 206 10.17 -4.37 -47.25
C SER A 206 9.82 -5.58 -46.40
N PHE A 207 9.12 -5.35 -45.28
CA PHE A 207 8.56 -6.43 -44.47
C PHE A 207 7.22 -6.93 -45.04
N VAL A 208 6.52 -6.08 -45.79
CA VAL A 208 5.22 -6.38 -46.38
C VAL A 208 5.39 -7.45 -47.45
N ARG A 209 4.79 -8.63 -47.22
CA ARG A 209 5.00 -9.83 -48.05
C ARG A 209 4.49 -9.69 -49.48
N SER A 210 3.50 -8.84 -49.71
CA SER A 210 2.94 -8.56 -51.04
C SER A 210 3.76 -7.55 -51.86
N ASP A 211 4.78 -6.92 -51.27
CA ASP A 211 5.62 -5.94 -51.95
C ASP A 211 6.61 -6.58 -52.92
N ALA A 212 6.94 -5.87 -54.00
CA ALA A 212 7.93 -6.34 -54.98
C ALA A 212 9.36 -6.41 -54.39
N ASN A 213 9.65 -5.62 -53.35
CA ASN A 213 10.92 -5.66 -52.61
C ASN A 213 10.81 -6.34 -51.24
N ALA A 214 9.86 -7.28 -51.09
CA ALA A 214 9.71 -8.06 -49.87
C ALA A 214 11.01 -8.81 -49.52
N PHE A 215 11.29 -8.94 -48.21
CA PHE A 215 12.55 -9.45 -47.68
C PHE A 215 12.94 -10.86 -48.18
N PHE A 216 11.97 -11.72 -48.51
CA PHE A 216 12.22 -13.10 -48.97
C PHE A 216 12.32 -13.23 -50.50
N LEU A 217 12.15 -12.14 -51.27
CA LEU A 217 12.18 -12.16 -52.73
C LEU A 217 13.59 -11.90 -53.30
N SER A 218 13.86 -12.52 -54.45
CA SER A 218 15.09 -12.36 -55.26
C SER A 218 15.25 -10.93 -55.82
N PRO A 219 16.48 -10.47 -56.19
CA PRO A 219 17.73 -11.24 -56.32
C PRO A 219 18.53 -11.41 -55.01
N ALA A 220 18.17 -10.71 -53.94
CA ALA A 220 18.88 -10.75 -52.66
C ALA A 220 17.89 -10.99 -51.51
N PRO A 221 17.46 -12.24 -51.26
CA PRO A 221 16.62 -12.56 -50.12
C PRO A 221 17.40 -12.35 -48.81
N TYR A 222 16.73 -11.79 -47.82
CA TYR A 222 17.24 -11.62 -46.47
C TYR A 222 16.85 -12.82 -45.61
N ASN A 223 17.84 -13.52 -45.07
CA ASN A 223 17.60 -14.64 -44.15
C ASN A 223 17.40 -14.11 -42.73
N THR A 224 16.16 -14.14 -42.23
CA THR A 224 15.81 -13.68 -40.88
C THR A 224 16.39 -14.56 -39.76
N GLU A 225 16.70 -15.83 -40.04
CA GLU A 225 17.37 -16.72 -39.06
C GLU A 225 18.86 -16.34 -38.89
N ALA A 226 19.49 -15.76 -39.92
CA ALA A 226 20.92 -15.44 -39.90
C ALA A 226 21.28 -14.34 -38.88
N VAL A 227 20.30 -13.50 -38.51
CA VAL A 227 20.45 -12.44 -37.49
C VAL A 227 20.91 -13.00 -36.14
N VAL A 228 20.47 -14.22 -35.82
CA VAL A 228 20.79 -14.87 -34.53
C VAL A 228 22.22 -15.43 -34.53
N GLY A 229 22.83 -15.65 -35.70
CA GLY A 229 24.21 -16.14 -35.82
C GLY A 229 24.39 -17.61 -35.43
N LEU A 230 23.35 -18.44 -35.55
CA LEU A 230 23.39 -19.86 -35.16
C LEU A 230 23.65 -20.82 -36.32
N SER A 231 23.70 -20.37 -37.57
CA SER A 231 24.05 -21.23 -38.70
C SER A 231 25.56 -21.40 -38.83
N GLU A 232 26.00 -22.56 -39.32
CA GLU A 232 27.36 -22.77 -39.77
C GLU A 232 27.67 -21.93 -41.03
N ALA A 233 28.95 -21.86 -41.43
CA ALA A 233 29.38 -21.09 -42.61
C ALA A 233 28.74 -21.57 -43.93
N ASP A 234 28.30 -22.82 -44.00
CA ASP A 234 27.58 -23.40 -45.13
C ASP A 234 26.04 -23.23 -45.04
N GLY A 235 25.55 -22.55 -43.99
CA GLY A 235 24.13 -22.35 -43.71
C GLY A 235 23.44 -23.53 -43.02
N SER A 236 24.16 -24.60 -42.68
CA SER A 236 23.61 -25.75 -41.96
C SER A 236 23.50 -25.51 -40.44
N PHE A 237 22.76 -26.37 -39.75
CA PHE A 237 22.61 -26.35 -38.30
C PHE A 237 23.02 -27.71 -37.73
N ALA A 238 24.06 -27.74 -36.91
CA ALA A 238 24.58 -28.95 -36.31
C ALA A 238 24.14 -29.11 -34.84
N ARG A 239 24.23 -30.34 -34.32
CA ARG A 239 24.08 -30.67 -32.89
C ARG A 239 22.74 -30.19 -32.30
N GLN A 240 22.73 -29.54 -31.13
CA GLN A 240 21.52 -29.02 -30.49
C GLN A 240 20.79 -28.00 -31.37
N ARG A 241 21.52 -27.15 -32.10
CA ARG A 241 20.93 -26.16 -33.03
C ARG A 241 20.12 -26.85 -34.12
N GLY A 242 20.67 -27.93 -34.69
CA GLY A 242 19.98 -28.78 -35.66
C GLY A 242 18.76 -29.50 -35.06
N ALA A 243 18.90 -30.07 -33.86
CA ALA A 243 17.82 -30.77 -33.15
C ALA A 243 16.66 -29.84 -32.73
N PHE A 244 16.99 -28.63 -32.29
CA PHE A 244 16.01 -27.58 -32.02
C PHE A 244 15.24 -27.24 -33.30
N ARG A 245 15.98 -26.96 -34.38
CA ARG A 245 15.39 -26.52 -35.64
C ARG A 245 14.49 -27.57 -36.29
N SER A 246 14.84 -28.86 -36.17
CA SER A 246 14.02 -29.96 -36.68
C SER A 246 12.78 -30.25 -35.82
N THR A 247 12.85 -30.00 -34.51
CA THR A 247 11.77 -30.31 -33.57
C THR A 247 10.78 -29.16 -33.40
N ILE A 248 11.28 -27.93 -33.18
CA ILE A 248 10.47 -26.74 -32.89
C ILE A 248 10.26 -25.92 -34.16
N GLY A 249 11.34 -25.59 -34.86
CA GLY A 249 11.30 -24.85 -36.12
C GLY A 249 12.44 -23.84 -36.28
N PRO A 250 12.39 -23.01 -37.35
CA PRO A 250 13.34 -21.93 -37.62
C PRO A 250 13.59 -21.01 -36.42
N PHE A 251 14.83 -20.56 -36.24
CA PHE A 251 15.17 -19.53 -35.24
C PHE A 251 14.57 -18.17 -35.62
N ASN A 252 14.42 -17.27 -34.65
CA ASN A 252 13.76 -15.98 -34.87
C ASN A 252 12.34 -16.08 -35.48
N ASN A 253 11.63 -17.18 -35.20
CA ASN A 253 10.28 -17.45 -35.72
C ASN A 253 9.49 -18.37 -34.78
N VAL A 254 9.79 -18.30 -33.47
CA VAL A 254 9.10 -19.07 -32.43
C VAL A 254 8.32 -18.09 -31.56
N ASP A 255 7.01 -18.23 -31.51
CA ASP A 255 6.16 -17.41 -30.65
C ASP A 255 6.22 -17.92 -29.20
N THR A 256 6.38 -17.03 -28.23
CA THR A 256 6.51 -17.37 -26.80
C THR A 256 5.30 -16.90 -26.00
N ILE A 257 4.45 -17.84 -25.59
CA ILE A 257 3.20 -17.53 -24.89
C ILE A 257 3.29 -17.96 -23.42
N TYR A 258 3.10 -17.03 -22.49
CA TYR A 258 3.02 -17.34 -21.06
C TYR A 258 1.73 -18.13 -20.75
N VAL A 259 1.84 -19.23 -20.01
CA VAL A 259 0.71 -20.09 -19.64
C VAL A 259 0.41 -19.93 -18.15
N ALA A 260 -0.80 -19.50 -17.81
CA ALA A 260 -1.27 -19.41 -16.43
C ALA A 260 -1.64 -20.79 -15.86
N ALA A 261 -1.46 -20.98 -14.55
CA ALA A 261 -1.85 -22.21 -13.87
C ALA A 261 -3.37 -22.42 -13.95
N PRO A 262 -3.87 -23.65 -14.20
CA PRO A 262 -5.30 -23.91 -14.29
C PRO A 262 -6.06 -23.55 -13.00
N PRO A 263 -7.23 -22.86 -13.07
CA PRO A 263 -7.95 -22.38 -11.89
C PRO A 263 -8.33 -23.47 -10.87
N ASP A 264 -8.67 -24.68 -11.36
CA ASP A 264 -9.02 -25.82 -10.49
C ASP A 264 -7.84 -26.27 -9.62
N VAL A 265 -6.63 -26.24 -10.18
CA VAL A 265 -5.39 -26.59 -9.47
C VAL A 265 -5.06 -25.51 -8.45
N VAL A 266 -5.20 -24.24 -8.81
CA VAL A 266 -5.01 -23.10 -7.90
C VAL A 266 -5.93 -23.22 -6.68
N ALA A 267 -7.21 -23.57 -6.89
CA ALA A 267 -8.17 -23.76 -5.82
C ALA A 267 -7.79 -24.92 -4.88
N LEU A 268 -7.25 -26.03 -5.40
CA LEU A 268 -6.78 -27.16 -4.61
C LEU A 268 -5.58 -26.80 -3.72
N VAL A 269 -4.60 -26.12 -4.29
CA VAL A 269 -3.40 -25.67 -3.56
C VAL A 269 -3.79 -24.71 -2.44
N HIS A 270 -4.65 -23.73 -2.72
CA HIS A 270 -5.14 -22.80 -1.68
C HIS A 270 -5.91 -23.53 -0.56
N ALA A 271 -6.70 -24.56 -0.89
CA ALA A 271 -7.40 -25.36 0.11
C ALA A 271 -6.43 -26.17 0.98
N LEU A 272 -5.32 -26.65 0.43
CA LEU A 272 -4.28 -27.32 1.21
C LEU A 272 -3.55 -26.33 2.12
N ASP A 273 -3.13 -25.19 1.59
CA ASP A 273 -2.38 -24.18 2.34
C ASP A 273 -3.20 -23.60 3.51
N ALA A 274 -4.53 -23.58 3.39
CA ALA A 274 -5.43 -23.18 4.47
C ALA A 274 -5.43 -24.16 5.66
N VAL A 275 -5.10 -25.44 5.44
CA VAL A 275 -5.09 -26.49 6.46
C VAL A 275 -3.67 -26.84 6.90
N ALA A 276 -2.66 -26.54 6.07
CA ALA A 276 -1.26 -26.77 6.40
C ALA A 276 -0.80 -25.84 7.52
N SER A 277 -0.34 -26.42 8.64
CA SER A 277 0.35 -25.65 9.67
C SER A 277 1.71 -25.19 9.13
N ALA A 278 2.07 -23.92 9.39
CA ALA A 278 3.35 -23.34 8.99
C ALA A 278 4.53 -24.01 9.73
N THR A 279 4.92 -25.21 9.29
CA THR A 279 6.11 -25.89 9.77
C THR A 279 7.30 -25.41 8.96
N LYS A 280 8.35 -24.96 9.66
CA LYS A 280 9.63 -24.63 9.04
C LYS A 280 10.25 -25.93 8.51
N ASP A 281 10.23 -26.12 7.20
CA ASP A 281 10.87 -27.28 6.56
C ASP A 281 12.36 -27.04 6.36
N ASP A 282 13.16 -28.02 6.75
CA ASP A 282 14.52 -28.19 6.24
C ASP A 282 14.39 -28.75 4.82
N GLY A 283 14.48 -27.86 3.82
CA GLY A 283 14.28 -28.22 2.42
C GLY A 283 15.30 -29.27 1.96
N ILE A 284 14.79 -30.41 1.50
CA ILE A 284 15.60 -31.50 0.92
C ILE A 284 15.53 -31.42 -0.59
N THR A 285 16.68 -31.45 -1.25
CA THR A 285 16.75 -31.41 -2.72
C THR A 285 17.00 -32.80 -3.29
N LEU A 286 16.16 -33.21 -4.25
CA LEU A 286 16.26 -34.46 -4.99
C LEU A 286 16.62 -34.20 -6.45
N TYR A 287 17.15 -35.23 -7.12
CA TYR A 287 17.57 -35.18 -8.53
C TYR A 287 16.88 -36.29 -9.34
N PRO A 288 15.57 -36.15 -9.63
CA PRO A 288 14.81 -37.17 -10.34
C PRO A 288 15.20 -37.26 -11.81
N THR A 289 15.12 -38.47 -12.38
CA THR A 289 15.26 -38.73 -13.82
C THR A 289 14.03 -39.53 -14.28
N PRO A 290 13.28 -39.06 -15.31
CA PRO A 290 12.17 -39.83 -15.88
C PRO A 290 12.61 -41.24 -16.29
N ALA A 291 11.77 -42.24 -15.98
CA ALA A 291 12.07 -43.63 -16.31
C ALA A 291 12.23 -43.86 -17.82
N ALA A 292 11.51 -43.10 -18.65
CA ALA A 292 11.64 -43.16 -20.11
C ALA A 292 13.04 -42.76 -20.61
N TRP A 293 13.77 -41.92 -19.88
CA TRP A 293 15.08 -41.42 -20.29
C TRP A 293 16.22 -42.34 -19.84
N THR A 294 15.99 -43.27 -18.91
CA THR A 294 17.01 -44.22 -18.44
C THR A 294 17.04 -45.55 -19.20
N GLN A 295 16.16 -45.74 -20.18
CA GLN A 295 16.04 -46.99 -20.94
C GLN A 295 17.28 -47.30 -21.80
N ASP A 296 17.91 -46.28 -22.38
CA ASP A 296 19.16 -46.42 -23.14
C ASP A 296 20.37 -46.06 -22.25
N PRO A 297 21.21 -47.04 -21.87
CA PRO A 297 22.37 -46.79 -21.02
C PRO A 297 23.48 -45.99 -21.71
N THR A 298 23.41 -45.80 -23.03
CA THR A 298 24.36 -45.01 -23.81
C THR A 298 23.92 -43.55 -23.99
N ALA A 299 22.73 -43.20 -23.53
CA ALA A 299 22.21 -41.85 -23.66
C ALA A 299 23.03 -40.84 -22.84
N VAL A 300 23.41 -39.73 -23.47
CA VAL A 300 24.03 -38.57 -22.82
C VAL A 300 23.23 -37.30 -23.11
N TYR A 301 23.21 -36.39 -22.14
CA TYR A 301 22.34 -35.21 -22.13
C TYR A 301 23.14 -33.92 -22.28
N TYR A 302 22.59 -32.95 -23.00
CA TYR A 302 23.28 -31.71 -23.35
C TYR A 302 22.60 -30.44 -22.84
N GLY A 303 21.41 -30.53 -22.24
CA GLY A 303 20.71 -29.39 -21.65
C GLY A 303 19.19 -29.52 -21.67
N GLY A 304 18.52 -28.91 -20.69
CA GLY A 304 17.06 -28.83 -20.57
C GLY A 304 16.43 -27.50 -20.97
N SER A 305 17.25 -26.55 -21.43
CA SER A 305 16.81 -25.22 -21.83
C SER A 305 16.87 -25.08 -23.36
N PRO A 306 15.75 -24.76 -24.04
CA PRO A 306 15.77 -24.48 -25.48
C PRO A 306 16.51 -23.18 -25.82
N LEU A 307 16.86 -22.38 -24.81
CA LEU A 307 17.61 -21.13 -24.95
C LEU A 307 19.13 -21.38 -25.04
N CYS A 308 19.60 -22.56 -24.63
CA CYS A 308 21.02 -22.89 -24.53
C CYS A 308 21.39 -24.02 -25.49
N LEU A 309 22.07 -23.68 -26.59
CA LEU A 309 22.23 -24.55 -27.75
C LEU A 309 23.67 -25.08 -27.97
N ASP A 310 24.57 -24.88 -27.00
CA ASP A 310 25.98 -25.27 -27.11
C ASP A 310 26.50 -25.96 -25.84
N GLY A 311 25.63 -26.69 -25.12
CA GLY A 311 26.02 -27.45 -23.93
C GLY A 311 26.91 -28.67 -24.21
N ASP A 312 27.70 -29.09 -23.22
CA ASP A 312 28.54 -30.29 -23.27
C ASP A 312 27.77 -31.56 -22.90
N ALA A 313 28.30 -32.73 -23.25
CA ALA A 313 27.72 -34.02 -22.86
C ALA A 313 27.80 -34.24 -21.33
N ARG A 314 26.67 -34.62 -20.71
CA ARG A 314 26.55 -34.98 -19.29
C ARG A 314 25.88 -36.33 -19.11
N SER A 315 26.19 -36.98 -17.99
CA SER A 315 25.59 -38.25 -17.56
C SER A 315 24.31 -38.07 -16.73
N PHE A 316 23.85 -36.83 -16.55
CA PHE A 316 22.67 -36.49 -15.78
C PHE A 316 21.79 -35.53 -16.57
N VAL A 317 20.49 -35.63 -16.35
CA VAL A 317 19.48 -34.70 -16.87
C VAL A 317 19.70 -33.32 -16.28
N GLN A 318 19.68 -32.29 -17.13
CA GLN A 318 19.86 -30.91 -16.69
C GLN A 318 18.53 -30.24 -16.31
N GLU A 319 18.61 -29.17 -15.52
CA GLU A 319 17.44 -28.35 -15.20
C GLU A 319 16.78 -27.72 -16.46
N PRO A 320 15.47 -27.43 -16.40
CA PRO A 320 14.79 -26.70 -17.46
C PRO A 320 15.24 -25.23 -17.52
N PHE A 321 14.77 -24.49 -18.53
CA PHE A 321 15.12 -23.09 -18.72
C PHE A 321 14.73 -22.19 -17.53
N GLY A 322 15.63 -21.30 -17.16
CA GLY A 322 15.41 -20.17 -16.24
C GLY A 322 15.15 -18.87 -17.00
N PHE A 323 14.60 -17.89 -16.28
CA PHE A 323 14.48 -16.53 -16.81
C PHE A 323 15.85 -15.84 -16.89
N ASP A 324 16.69 -16.06 -15.88
CA ASP A 324 18.05 -15.51 -15.73
C ASP A 324 19.16 -16.43 -16.30
N ASP A 325 18.77 -17.40 -17.14
CA ASP A 325 19.71 -18.30 -17.81
C ASP A 325 20.74 -17.51 -18.62
N SER A 326 22.02 -17.76 -18.31
CA SER A 326 23.17 -17.23 -19.06
C SER A 326 23.82 -18.28 -19.97
N CYS A 327 23.31 -19.52 -19.97
CA CYS A 327 23.84 -20.66 -20.72
C CYS A 327 25.30 -21.03 -20.40
N VAL A 328 25.82 -20.63 -19.22
CA VAL A 328 27.20 -20.91 -18.80
C VAL A 328 27.31 -22.21 -17.97
N ARG A 329 26.23 -22.63 -17.31
CA ARG A 329 26.22 -23.78 -16.39
C ARG A 329 25.23 -24.84 -16.85
N GLN A 330 25.59 -26.11 -16.65
CA GLN A 330 24.72 -27.26 -16.86
C GLN A 330 24.47 -27.94 -15.51
N LEU A 331 23.50 -27.43 -14.76
CA LEU A 331 23.14 -27.96 -13.44
C LEU A 331 22.20 -29.16 -13.59
N PRO A 332 22.25 -30.14 -12.67
CA PRO A 332 21.34 -31.28 -12.68
C PRO A 332 19.90 -30.85 -12.38
N LEU A 333 18.93 -31.53 -12.99
CA LEU A 333 17.52 -31.37 -12.70
C LEU A 333 17.27 -31.59 -11.21
N SER A 334 16.76 -30.56 -10.53
CA SER A 334 16.57 -30.57 -9.09
C SER A 334 15.14 -30.19 -8.70
N VAL A 335 14.66 -30.84 -7.63
CA VAL A 335 13.34 -30.59 -7.03
C VAL A 335 13.51 -30.49 -5.52
N SER A 336 13.06 -29.38 -4.94
CA SER A 336 13.07 -29.15 -3.50
C SER A 336 11.77 -29.63 -2.86
N LEU A 337 11.89 -30.42 -1.80
CA LEU A 337 10.75 -30.92 -1.04
C LEU A 337 10.40 -29.97 0.10
N SER A 338 9.14 -29.56 0.16
CA SER A 338 8.51 -29.07 1.38
C SER A 338 7.42 -30.05 1.81
N SER A 339 7.11 -30.08 3.09
CA SER A 339 6.01 -30.84 3.68
C SER A 339 4.70 -30.53 2.97
N ALA A 340 4.45 -29.26 2.61
CA ALA A 340 3.25 -28.87 1.88
C ALA A 340 3.25 -29.37 0.42
N SER A 341 4.35 -29.22 -0.32
CA SER A 341 4.42 -29.67 -1.72
C SER A 341 4.36 -31.20 -1.82
N VAL A 342 5.01 -31.91 -0.90
CA VAL A 342 4.95 -33.38 -0.82
C VAL A 342 3.55 -33.84 -0.44
N ALA A 343 2.89 -33.22 0.56
CA ALA A 343 1.51 -33.57 0.92
C ALA A 343 0.55 -33.36 -0.27
N PHE A 344 0.73 -32.28 -1.02
CA PHE A 344 -0.02 -32.03 -2.26
C PHE A 344 0.21 -33.13 -3.30
N ALA A 345 1.48 -33.44 -3.60
CA ALA A 345 1.83 -34.46 -4.59
C ALA A 345 1.29 -35.84 -4.20
N LEU A 346 1.37 -36.24 -2.93
CA LEU A 346 0.81 -37.50 -2.43
C LEU A 346 -0.71 -37.56 -2.58
N ALA A 347 -1.41 -36.44 -2.31
CA ALA A 347 -2.85 -36.35 -2.47
C ALA A 347 -3.28 -36.47 -3.93
N MET A 348 -2.52 -35.89 -4.86
CA MET A 348 -2.80 -35.92 -6.29
C MET A 348 -2.50 -37.28 -6.94
N THR A 349 -1.52 -38.04 -6.44
CA THR A 349 -1.17 -39.36 -6.96
C THR A 349 -1.84 -40.53 -6.25
N HIS A 350 -2.61 -40.28 -5.18
CA HIS A 350 -3.16 -41.32 -4.30
C HIS A 350 -2.07 -42.30 -3.80
N ALA A 351 -0.89 -41.75 -3.47
CA ALA A 351 0.30 -42.54 -3.18
C ALA A 351 0.14 -43.49 -1.97
N THR A 352 0.49 -44.77 -2.18
CA THR A 352 0.64 -45.82 -1.15
C THR A 352 2.11 -46.01 -0.77
N ALA A 353 2.41 -46.83 0.25
CA ALA A 353 3.79 -47.12 0.64
C ALA A 353 4.64 -47.69 -0.52
N ASP A 354 4.08 -48.56 -1.36
CA ASP A 354 4.77 -49.13 -2.53
C ASP A 354 5.06 -48.08 -3.60
N SER A 355 4.18 -47.08 -3.74
CA SER A 355 4.41 -45.97 -4.67
C SER A 355 5.59 -45.07 -4.26
N VAL A 356 5.87 -44.94 -2.95
CA VAL A 356 7.01 -44.15 -2.44
C VAL A 356 8.34 -44.79 -2.84
N ALA A 357 8.42 -46.12 -2.83
CA ALA A 357 9.62 -46.83 -3.29
C ALA A 357 9.87 -46.59 -4.79
N ALA A 358 8.82 -46.63 -5.61
CA ALA A 358 8.91 -46.32 -7.04
C ALA A 358 9.32 -44.86 -7.31
N VAL A 359 8.72 -43.89 -6.60
CA VAL A 359 9.10 -42.47 -6.65
C VAL A 359 10.59 -42.31 -6.33
N CYS A 360 11.05 -42.88 -5.23
CA CYS A 360 12.44 -42.77 -4.80
C CYS A 360 13.42 -43.57 -5.67
N GLY A 361 12.95 -44.53 -6.46
CA GLY A 361 13.75 -45.23 -7.46
C GLY A 361 14.15 -44.37 -8.66
N LEU A 362 13.48 -43.23 -8.89
CA LEU A 362 13.81 -42.28 -9.97
C LEU A 362 14.99 -41.37 -9.63
N GLN A 363 15.59 -41.51 -8.44
CA GLN A 363 16.68 -40.69 -7.96
C GLN A 363 17.67 -41.53 -7.11
N LYS A 364 18.80 -40.92 -6.71
CA LYS A 364 19.89 -41.63 -5.99
C LYS A 364 20.13 -41.18 -4.54
N SER A 365 19.41 -40.18 -4.04
CA SER A 365 19.57 -39.68 -2.67
C SER A 365 18.95 -40.63 -1.63
N PRO A 366 19.72 -41.08 -0.63
CA PRO A 366 19.23 -42.02 0.40
C PRO A 366 18.17 -41.40 1.33
N THR A 367 18.02 -40.07 1.33
CA THR A 367 17.05 -39.35 2.18
C THR A 367 15.65 -39.31 1.59
N CYS A 368 15.44 -39.81 0.37
CA CYS A 368 14.14 -39.75 -0.30
C CYS A 368 13.00 -40.41 0.49
N ALA A 369 13.11 -41.72 0.68
CA ALA A 369 12.08 -42.53 1.31
C ALA A 369 11.78 -42.05 2.74
N PRO A 370 12.77 -41.81 3.64
CA PRO A 370 12.46 -41.37 4.99
C PRO A 370 11.75 -40.01 5.01
N SER A 371 12.10 -39.08 4.12
CA SER A 371 11.48 -37.77 4.06
C SER A 371 10.05 -37.81 3.52
N VAL A 372 9.81 -38.56 2.45
CA VAL A 372 8.45 -38.69 1.89
C VAL A 372 7.54 -39.43 2.88
N HIS A 373 8.01 -40.50 3.53
CA HIS A 373 7.25 -41.20 4.57
C HIS A 373 6.93 -40.32 5.78
N ALA A 374 7.89 -39.50 6.23
CA ALA A 374 7.68 -38.60 7.36
C ALA A 374 6.62 -37.52 7.08
N VAL A 375 6.50 -37.07 5.83
CA VAL A 375 5.41 -36.17 5.42
C VAL A 375 4.10 -36.93 5.27
N ALA A 376 4.10 -38.10 4.61
CA ALA A 376 2.90 -38.91 4.43
C ALA A 376 2.22 -39.26 5.77
N ALA A 377 3.00 -39.55 6.82
CA ALA A 377 2.48 -39.85 8.16
C ALA A 377 1.84 -38.64 8.86
N ARG A 378 2.15 -37.41 8.44
CA ARG A 378 1.66 -36.15 9.03
C ARG A 378 0.70 -35.38 8.11
N ALA A 379 0.54 -35.83 6.86
CA ALA A 379 -0.26 -35.16 5.86
C ALA A 379 -1.72 -35.13 6.30
N THR A 380 -2.31 -33.94 6.35
CA THR A 380 -3.74 -33.79 6.63
C THR A 380 -4.50 -34.00 5.33
N PRO A 381 -5.56 -34.82 5.31
CA PRO A 381 -6.34 -35.03 4.09
C PRO A 381 -6.99 -33.72 3.64
N LEU A 382 -7.06 -33.53 2.31
CA LEU A 382 -7.79 -32.42 1.71
C LEU A 382 -9.27 -32.43 2.16
N PRO A 383 -9.90 -31.26 2.35
CA PRO A 383 -11.33 -31.18 2.57
C PRO A 383 -12.10 -31.92 1.45
N PRO A 384 -13.23 -32.60 1.75
CA PRO A 384 -13.96 -33.39 0.75
C PRO A 384 -14.36 -32.61 -0.51
N GLU A 385 -14.75 -31.34 -0.34
CA GLU A 385 -15.10 -30.45 -1.44
C GLU A 385 -13.90 -30.14 -2.36
N ALA A 386 -12.71 -30.01 -1.78
CA ALA A 386 -11.47 -29.84 -2.54
C ALA A 386 -11.10 -31.16 -3.23
N ALA A 387 -11.12 -32.28 -2.50
CA ALA A 387 -10.79 -33.60 -3.05
C ALA A 387 -11.65 -33.98 -4.27
N ALA A 388 -12.93 -33.56 -4.31
CA ALA A 388 -13.81 -33.78 -5.45
C ALA A 388 -13.33 -33.13 -6.77
N LYS A 389 -12.48 -32.10 -6.70
CA LYS A 389 -11.94 -31.39 -7.87
C LYS A 389 -10.68 -32.03 -8.47
N ILE A 390 -10.08 -33.03 -7.81
CA ILE A 390 -8.84 -33.67 -8.27
C ILE A 390 -8.93 -34.16 -9.72
N PRO A 391 -9.98 -34.89 -10.17
CA PRO A 391 -10.05 -35.36 -11.55
C PRO A 391 -10.08 -34.23 -12.58
N SER A 392 -10.79 -33.14 -12.29
CA SER A 392 -10.84 -31.95 -13.15
C SER A 392 -9.47 -31.26 -13.21
N ALA A 393 -8.80 -31.13 -12.07
CA ALA A 393 -7.46 -30.56 -11.99
C ALA A 393 -6.42 -31.39 -12.77
N VAL A 394 -6.46 -32.72 -12.66
CA VAL A 394 -5.59 -33.62 -13.44
C VAL A 394 -5.84 -33.45 -14.93
N ALA A 395 -7.11 -33.44 -15.37
CA ALA A 395 -7.47 -33.25 -16.77
C ALA A 395 -7.03 -31.87 -17.28
N ALA A 396 -7.18 -30.82 -16.47
CA ALA A 396 -6.79 -29.47 -16.82
C ALA A 396 -5.27 -29.32 -16.99
N VAL A 397 -4.46 -29.92 -16.11
CA VAL A 397 -3.00 -29.93 -16.25
C VAL A 397 -2.56 -30.75 -17.47
N ARG A 398 -3.17 -31.92 -17.72
CA ARG A 398 -2.88 -32.71 -18.92
C ARG A 398 -3.21 -31.94 -20.21
N ALA A 399 -4.29 -31.15 -20.21
CA ALA A 399 -4.70 -30.35 -21.36
C ALA A 399 -3.73 -29.22 -21.72
N THR A 400 -2.89 -28.75 -20.78
CA THR A 400 -1.85 -27.77 -21.09
C THR A 400 -0.64 -28.38 -21.80
N HIS A 401 -0.50 -29.72 -21.78
CA HIS A 401 0.64 -30.45 -22.32
C HIS A 401 1.99 -30.01 -21.73
N VAL A 402 1.98 -29.44 -20.53
CA VAL A 402 3.20 -28.95 -19.86
C VAL A 402 4.15 -30.11 -19.54
N GLY A 403 5.44 -29.91 -19.83
CA GLY A 403 6.47 -30.91 -19.59
C GLY A 403 7.88 -30.35 -19.47
N LEU A 404 8.83 -31.26 -19.46
CA LEU A 404 10.26 -31.02 -19.54
C LEU A 404 10.77 -31.43 -20.92
N MET A 405 11.88 -30.83 -21.34
CA MET A 405 12.65 -31.26 -22.50
C MET A 405 14.11 -31.51 -22.15
N GLN A 406 14.81 -32.32 -22.96
CA GLN A 406 16.26 -32.48 -22.93
C GLN A 406 16.82 -32.68 -24.34
N PHE A 407 17.95 -32.06 -24.65
CA PHE A 407 18.77 -32.48 -25.79
C PHE A 407 19.56 -33.72 -25.41
N ALA A 408 19.47 -34.77 -26.21
CA ALA A 408 20.18 -36.02 -25.97
C ALA A 408 20.77 -36.61 -27.25
N THR A 409 21.80 -37.42 -27.07
CA THR A 409 22.29 -38.30 -28.12
C THR A 409 22.35 -39.73 -27.65
N THR A 410 22.14 -40.64 -28.59
CA THR A 410 22.33 -42.08 -28.39
C THR A 410 23.35 -42.61 -29.39
N SER A 411 24.14 -43.60 -28.97
CA SER A 411 25.13 -44.23 -29.83
C SER A 411 24.53 -45.46 -30.50
N SER A 412 24.35 -45.42 -31.82
CA SER A 412 24.01 -46.63 -32.58
C SER A 412 25.29 -47.40 -32.94
N SER A 413 25.18 -48.73 -33.13
CA SER A 413 26.28 -49.61 -33.52
C SER A 413 26.99 -49.23 -34.84
N SER A 414 26.44 -48.26 -35.59
CA SER A 414 26.98 -47.71 -36.83
C SER A 414 27.31 -46.22 -36.66
N SER A 415 28.36 -45.89 -35.91
CA SER A 415 29.19 -44.65 -35.92
C SER A 415 28.55 -43.24 -36.02
N LEU A 416 27.23 -43.09 -36.09
CA LEU A 416 26.50 -41.82 -36.18
C LEU A 416 25.76 -41.57 -34.87
N THR A 417 26.17 -40.50 -34.19
CA THR A 417 25.50 -39.93 -33.03
C THR A 417 24.21 -39.26 -33.49
N SER A 418 23.05 -39.85 -33.19
CA SER A 418 21.75 -39.25 -33.53
C SER A 418 21.36 -38.24 -32.46
N TRP A 419 21.09 -36.99 -32.88
CA TRP A 419 20.60 -35.94 -32.00
C TRP A 419 19.08 -35.99 -31.90
N THR A 420 18.56 -35.97 -30.67
CA THR A 420 17.12 -36.02 -30.40
C THR A 420 16.75 -35.04 -29.30
N VAL A 421 15.50 -34.59 -29.32
CA VAL A 421 14.89 -33.83 -28.23
C VAL A 421 13.95 -34.77 -27.49
N LEU A 422 14.32 -35.12 -26.26
CA LEU A 422 13.47 -35.90 -25.36
C LEU A 422 12.45 -34.96 -24.71
N THR A 423 11.23 -35.44 -24.54
CA THR A 423 10.16 -34.72 -23.83
C THR A 423 9.54 -35.62 -22.78
N GLN A 424 9.05 -35.02 -21.70
CA GLN A 424 8.38 -35.72 -20.61
C GLN A 424 7.27 -34.84 -20.04
N PRO A 425 5.98 -35.19 -20.18
CA PRO A 425 4.88 -34.47 -19.54
C PRO A 425 5.05 -34.44 -18.02
N LEU A 426 4.60 -33.37 -17.36
CA LEU A 426 4.63 -33.32 -15.88
C LEU A 426 3.70 -34.36 -15.26
N VAL A 427 2.51 -34.53 -15.84
CA VAL A 427 1.51 -35.48 -15.35
C VAL A 427 1.16 -36.44 -16.48
N ASP A 428 1.45 -37.71 -16.26
CA ASP A 428 1.19 -38.83 -17.18
C ASP A 428 0.56 -40.00 -16.41
N ASP A 429 0.55 -41.19 -17.01
CA ASP A 429 0.00 -42.39 -16.37
C ASP A 429 1.03 -43.07 -15.43
N ASP A 430 2.29 -42.64 -15.44
CA ASP A 430 3.31 -43.07 -14.47
C ASP A 430 3.16 -42.28 -13.17
N THR A 431 2.51 -42.91 -12.19
CA THR A 431 2.31 -42.32 -10.85
C THR A 431 3.62 -41.93 -10.15
N ALA A 432 4.75 -42.59 -10.44
CA ALA A 432 6.02 -42.29 -9.80
C ALA A 432 6.65 -41.00 -10.34
N TRP A 433 6.62 -40.80 -11.66
CA TRP A 433 7.03 -39.53 -12.27
C TRP A 433 6.05 -38.40 -11.97
N SER A 434 4.75 -38.67 -12.10
CA SER A 434 3.69 -37.70 -11.83
C SER A 434 3.76 -37.12 -10.42
N PHE A 435 4.28 -37.86 -9.42
CA PHE A 435 4.60 -37.30 -8.10
C PHE A 435 5.54 -36.08 -8.19
N TYR A 436 6.66 -36.21 -8.91
CA TYR A 436 7.56 -35.07 -9.14
C TYR A 436 6.89 -33.97 -9.96
N GLY A 437 6.13 -34.34 -10.98
CA GLY A 437 5.33 -33.39 -11.76
C GLY A 437 4.40 -32.52 -10.91
N TRP A 438 3.70 -33.11 -9.94
CA TRP A 438 2.86 -32.35 -9.02
C TRP A 438 3.64 -31.40 -8.10
N LEU A 439 4.93 -31.68 -7.81
CA LEU A 439 5.81 -30.71 -7.15
C LEU A 439 6.10 -29.51 -8.04
N PHE A 440 6.38 -29.72 -9.33
CA PHE A 440 6.52 -28.61 -10.31
C PHE A 440 5.22 -27.81 -10.43
N VAL A 441 4.07 -28.47 -10.46
CA VAL A 441 2.76 -27.80 -10.52
C VAL A 441 2.46 -27.00 -9.25
N TYR A 442 2.81 -27.53 -8.06
CA TYR A 442 2.66 -26.81 -6.80
C TYR A 442 3.52 -25.53 -6.79
N ASP A 443 4.77 -25.63 -7.24
CA ASP A 443 5.66 -24.48 -7.40
C ASP A 443 5.17 -23.50 -8.48
N TRP A 444 4.54 -23.97 -9.55
CA TRP A 444 3.93 -23.14 -10.58
C TRP A 444 2.77 -22.30 -10.02
N VAL A 445 1.88 -22.90 -9.23
CA VAL A 445 0.78 -22.17 -8.55
C VAL A 445 1.31 -21.10 -7.58
N HIS A 446 2.38 -21.41 -6.85
CA HIS A 446 3.03 -20.46 -5.95
C HIS A 446 3.86 -19.39 -6.67
N GLY A 447 3.96 -19.46 -7.99
CA GLY A 447 4.80 -18.57 -8.79
C GLY A 447 6.30 -18.76 -8.53
N ARG A 448 6.74 -19.90 -8.01
CA ARG A 448 8.18 -20.22 -7.98
C ARG A 448 8.68 -20.73 -9.32
N ARG A 449 7.77 -21.28 -10.14
CA ARG A 449 8.02 -21.65 -11.53
C ARG A 449 6.99 -20.98 -12.42
N PHE A 450 7.30 -20.89 -13.69
CA PHE A 450 6.38 -20.41 -14.72
C PHE A 450 6.42 -21.35 -15.92
N VAL A 451 5.43 -21.23 -16.79
CA VAL A 451 5.28 -22.10 -17.96
C VAL A 451 5.18 -21.23 -19.21
N VAL A 452 5.90 -21.63 -20.26
CA VAL A 452 5.89 -20.96 -21.56
C VAL A 452 5.61 -21.97 -22.66
N SER A 453 4.67 -21.65 -23.54
CA SER A 453 4.42 -22.34 -24.79
C SER A 453 5.33 -21.76 -25.87
N LEU A 454 6.19 -22.61 -26.45
CA LEU A 454 7.05 -22.29 -27.59
C LEU A 454 6.38 -22.80 -28.86
N GLU A 455 5.81 -21.90 -29.64
CA GLU A 455 5.06 -22.22 -30.86
C GLU A 455 5.91 -21.95 -32.09
N GLY A 456 6.61 -22.98 -32.57
CA GLY A 456 7.38 -22.93 -33.80
C GLY A 456 6.59 -23.46 -35.01
N ASP A 457 7.26 -23.48 -36.17
CA ASP A 457 6.66 -23.96 -37.41
C ASP A 457 6.54 -25.49 -37.50
N ALA A 458 7.37 -26.23 -36.76
CA ALA A 458 7.37 -27.69 -36.79
C ALA A 458 6.54 -28.30 -35.65
N SER A 459 6.64 -27.77 -34.43
CA SER A 459 5.81 -28.20 -33.29
C SER A 459 5.66 -27.12 -32.22
N THR A 460 4.73 -27.37 -31.31
CA THR A 460 4.55 -26.59 -30.07
C THR A 460 5.14 -27.36 -28.89
N GLN A 461 5.97 -26.72 -28.08
CA GLN A 461 6.53 -27.28 -26.85
C GLN A 461 6.11 -26.43 -25.65
N VAL A 462 5.36 -26.99 -24.71
CA VAL A 462 4.93 -26.28 -23.49
C VAL A 462 5.82 -26.72 -22.33
N LEU A 463 6.65 -25.80 -21.85
CA LEU A 463 7.77 -26.12 -20.96
C LEU A 463 7.64 -25.37 -19.63
N VAL A 464 7.88 -26.09 -18.53
CA VAL A 464 8.01 -25.48 -17.19
C VAL A 464 9.44 -24.97 -16.96
N SER A 465 9.57 -23.86 -16.26
CA SER A 465 10.85 -23.22 -15.95
C SER A 465 11.59 -23.87 -14.77
N ALA A 466 12.85 -23.50 -14.60
CA ALA A 466 13.59 -23.62 -13.34
C ALA A 466 12.93 -22.76 -12.24
N ILE A 467 13.36 -22.95 -10.98
CA ILE A 467 12.86 -22.14 -9.86
C ILE A 467 13.37 -20.70 -10.01
N ALA A 468 12.45 -19.74 -10.02
CA ALA A 468 12.72 -18.32 -9.92
C ALA A 468 12.73 -17.91 -8.43
N ALA A 469 13.88 -17.42 -7.95
CA ALA A 469 14.00 -16.95 -6.58
C ALA A 469 13.22 -15.64 -6.37
N PRO A 470 12.46 -15.50 -5.26
CA PRO A 470 11.76 -14.26 -4.96
C PRO A 470 12.74 -13.14 -4.58
N THR A 471 12.33 -11.91 -4.87
CA THR A 471 13.03 -10.71 -4.42
C THR A 471 12.45 -10.24 -3.09
N LEU A 472 13.31 -10.05 -2.10
CA LEU A 472 12.91 -9.55 -0.78
C LEU A 472 12.69 -8.04 -0.82
N PHE A 473 11.45 -7.60 -0.64
CA PHE A 473 11.12 -6.19 -0.51
C PHE A 473 10.76 -5.83 0.94
N PRO A 474 11.49 -4.91 1.61
CA PRO A 474 11.06 -4.39 2.90
C PRO A 474 9.84 -3.49 2.70
N SER A 475 8.64 -4.01 3.01
CA SER A 475 7.41 -3.20 2.99
C SER A 475 7.58 -1.95 3.86
N THR A 476 7.10 -0.81 3.36
CA THR A 476 7.20 0.51 4.04
C THR A 476 6.29 0.64 5.27
N GLY A 477 5.71 -0.46 5.76
CA GLY A 477 4.91 -0.52 7.00
C GLY A 477 5.66 -0.17 8.28
N GLY A 478 6.86 0.41 8.18
CA GLY A 478 7.70 0.92 9.25
C GLY A 478 7.72 2.45 9.37
N SER A 479 6.80 3.20 8.74
CA SER A 479 6.58 4.58 9.17
C SER A 479 6.10 4.53 10.62
N GLY A 480 7.03 4.69 11.57
CA GLY A 480 6.73 4.68 12.99
C GLY A 480 5.63 5.69 13.35
N LEU A 481 5.11 5.61 14.57
CA LEU A 481 4.13 6.58 15.11
C LEU A 481 4.44 7.98 14.57
N THR A 482 3.52 8.51 13.76
CA THR A 482 3.67 9.85 13.17
C THR A 482 3.97 10.84 14.30
N HIS A 483 4.82 11.84 14.05
CA HIS A 483 5.18 12.85 15.06
C HIS A 483 3.93 13.44 15.75
N ALA A 484 2.85 13.63 14.99
CA ALA A 484 1.54 14.03 15.50
C ALA A 484 0.98 13.08 16.58
N THR A 485 1.00 11.77 16.35
CA THR A 485 0.52 10.78 17.33
C THR A 485 1.36 10.80 18.61
N ARG A 486 2.68 11.00 18.47
CA ARG A 486 3.59 11.15 19.61
C ARG A 486 3.31 12.42 20.42
N VAL A 487 3.01 13.54 19.75
CA VAL A 487 2.59 14.78 20.41
C VAL A 487 1.28 14.58 21.17
N ILE A 488 0.26 13.96 20.55
CA ILE A 488 -1.02 13.65 21.21
C ILE A 488 -0.82 12.79 22.47
N TYR A 489 0.06 11.79 22.40
CA TYR A 489 0.43 10.98 23.54
C TYR A 489 1.06 11.82 24.67
N TYR A 490 2.06 12.66 24.38
CA TYR A 490 2.69 13.50 25.40
C TYR A 490 1.74 14.52 26.01
N LEU A 491 0.83 15.12 25.21
CA LEU A 491 -0.21 16.01 25.72
C LEU A 491 -1.18 15.26 26.66
N SER A 492 -1.50 14.00 26.35
CA SER A 492 -2.35 13.16 27.19
C SER A 492 -1.64 12.78 28.50
N VAL A 493 -0.35 12.46 28.45
CA VAL A 493 0.49 12.20 29.64
C VAL A 493 0.60 13.45 30.51
N TYR A 494 0.86 14.61 29.89
CA TYR A 494 0.92 15.90 30.59
C TYR A 494 -0.36 16.18 31.36
N MET A 495 -1.53 16.01 30.73
CA MET A 495 -2.81 16.19 31.41
C MET A 495 -2.96 15.25 32.61
N SER A 496 -2.68 13.95 32.43
CA SER A 496 -2.76 12.97 33.50
C SER A 496 -1.83 13.34 34.66
N ALA A 497 -0.61 13.82 34.37
CA ALA A 497 0.35 14.26 35.38
C ALA A 497 -0.13 15.50 36.15
N VAL A 498 -0.67 16.52 35.46
CA VAL A 498 -1.23 17.71 36.11
C VAL A 498 -2.40 17.33 37.02
N LEU A 499 -3.35 16.53 36.54
CA LEU A 499 -4.49 16.08 37.35
C LEU A 499 -4.03 15.24 38.56
N ALA A 500 -3.02 14.38 38.39
CA ALA A 500 -2.44 13.61 39.49
C ALA A 500 -1.75 14.51 40.53
N VAL A 501 -0.99 15.52 40.10
CA VAL A 501 -0.37 16.50 41.01
C VAL A 501 -1.44 17.25 41.81
N VAL A 502 -2.50 17.71 41.15
CA VAL A 502 -3.61 18.41 41.83
C VAL A 502 -4.35 17.47 42.78
N ALA A 503 -4.56 16.20 42.40
CA ALA A 503 -5.19 15.20 43.27
C ALA A 503 -4.31 14.92 44.51
N VAL A 504 -3.01 14.72 44.35
CA VAL A 504 -2.06 14.52 45.46
C VAL A 504 -2.01 15.75 46.36
N ALA A 505 -1.93 16.95 45.80
CA ALA A 505 -1.97 18.19 46.58
C ALA A 505 -3.27 18.32 47.38
N SER A 506 -4.41 17.97 46.77
CA SER A 506 -5.72 17.95 47.42
C SER A 506 -5.78 16.94 48.57
N LEU A 507 -5.21 15.74 48.40
CA LEU A 507 -5.11 14.71 49.44
C LEU A 507 -4.19 15.13 50.60
N VAL A 508 -3.07 15.77 50.31
CA VAL A 508 -2.15 16.32 51.33
C VAL A 508 -2.86 17.43 52.13
N VAL A 509 -3.53 18.35 51.45
CA VAL A 509 -4.30 19.43 52.10
C VAL A 509 -5.43 18.86 52.95
N HIS A 510 -6.10 17.80 52.48
CA HIS A 510 -7.10 17.08 53.27
C HIS A 510 -6.50 16.43 54.52
N ALA A 511 -5.35 15.75 54.38
CA ALA A 511 -4.66 15.09 55.50
C ALA A 511 -4.18 16.09 56.57
N VAL A 512 -3.70 17.27 56.16
CA VAL A 512 -3.24 18.33 57.07
C VAL A 512 -4.41 19.05 57.74
N ASN A 513 -5.56 19.16 57.07
CA ASN A 513 -6.72 19.93 57.55
C ASN A 513 -7.96 19.02 57.79
N ARG A 514 -7.74 17.82 58.34
CA ARG A 514 -8.81 16.82 58.58
C ARG A 514 -9.99 17.36 59.41
N ALA A 515 -9.72 18.21 60.40
CA ALA A 515 -10.76 18.82 61.24
C ALA A 515 -11.57 19.93 60.55
N SER A 516 -11.21 20.30 59.31
CA SER A 516 -11.68 21.48 58.58
C SER A 516 -12.41 21.16 57.27
N THR A 517 -12.45 19.89 56.87
CA THR A 517 -12.81 19.47 55.52
C THR A 517 -14.16 18.78 55.51
N ASP A 518 -15.22 19.53 55.19
CA ASP A 518 -16.60 19.03 54.99
C ASP A 518 -16.90 18.61 53.53
N ALA A 519 -15.86 18.40 52.72
CA ALA A 519 -15.94 18.44 51.25
C ALA A 519 -16.46 17.17 50.55
N GLY A 520 -17.20 16.28 51.23
CA GLY A 520 -17.58 14.96 50.71
C GLY A 520 -18.14 15.00 49.28
N ASP A 521 -19.16 15.83 49.06
CA ASP A 521 -19.84 15.92 47.76
C ASP A 521 -19.01 16.63 46.67
N ASN A 522 -18.08 17.51 47.06
CA ASN A 522 -17.28 18.30 46.12
C ASN A 522 -16.26 17.41 45.37
N TRP A 523 -15.84 16.28 45.96
CA TRP A 523 -14.94 15.31 45.33
C TRP A 523 -15.52 14.68 44.06
N PHE A 524 -16.84 14.48 43.99
CA PHE A 524 -17.50 13.92 42.80
C PHE A 524 -17.38 14.82 41.55
N PHE A 525 -17.10 16.11 41.75
CA PHE A 525 -16.93 17.09 40.68
C PHE A 525 -15.46 17.40 40.37
N PHE A 526 -14.52 16.67 40.97
CA PHE A 526 -13.07 16.90 40.81
C PHE A 526 -12.67 17.01 39.33
N ASN A 527 -12.99 16.00 38.51
CA ASN A 527 -12.59 15.98 37.10
C ASN A 527 -13.15 17.18 36.31
N ARG A 528 -14.42 17.56 36.56
CA ARG A 528 -15.08 18.68 35.87
C ARG A 528 -14.41 20.02 36.18
N VAL A 529 -14.07 20.23 37.44
CA VAL A 529 -13.53 21.50 37.93
C VAL A 529 -12.02 21.57 37.68
N ALA A 530 -11.27 20.54 38.13
CA ALA A 530 -9.82 20.49 37.98
C ALA A 530 -9.39 20.50 36.51
N GLY A 531 -10.06 19.73 35.65
CA GLY A 531 -9.74 19.68 34.22
C GLY A 531 -9.88 21.04 33.56
N SER A 532 -10.97 21.77 33.84
CA SER A 532 -11.18 23.09 33.25
C SER A 532 -10.20 24.14 33.76
N ILE A 533 -9.81 24.07 35.03
CA ILE A 533 -9.03 25.12 35.69
C ILE A 533 -7.52 24.92 35.55
N TRP A 534 -7.04 23.67 35.70
CA TRP A 534 -5.61 23.37 35.74
C TRP A 534 -5.04 22.92 34.39
N VAL A 535 -5.89 22.42 33.49
CA VAL A 535 -5.45 21.88 32.19
C VAL A 535 -5.91 22.80 31.06
N GLY A 536 -7.20 23.13 31.03
CA GLY A 536 -7.80 24.03 30.05
C GLY A 536 -8.50 23.32 28.88
N ARG A 537 -9.49 24.02 28.30
CA ARG A 537 -10.44 23.48 27.31
C ARG A 537 -9.80 22.81 26.09
N PRO A 538 -8.78 23.40 25.41
CA PRO A 538 -8.24 22.82 24.17
C PRO A 538 -7.62 21.43 24.39
N LEU A 539 -6.89 21.24 25.51
CA LEU A 539 -6.27 19.96 25.85
C LEU A 539 -7.32 18.91 26.23
N LEU A 540 -8.39 19.32 26.93
CA LEU A 540 -9.53 18.44 27.23
C LEU A 540 -10.23 17.97 25.95
N VAL A 541 -10.45 18.86 24.97
CA VAL A 541 -11.00 18.49 23.66
C VAL A 541 -10.08 17.52 22.94
N ASN A 542 -8.77 17.79 22.92
CA ASN A 542 -7.79 16.89 22.30
C ASN A 542 -7.85 15.47 22.91
N ARG A 543 -7.92 15.37 24.24
CA ARG A 543 -8.02 14.07 24.91
C ARG A 543 -9.35 13.36 24.62
N ALA A 544 -10.47 14.09 24.66
CA ALA A 544 -11.78 13.55 24.34
C ALA A 544 -11.82 12.99 22.91
N LEU A 545 -11.32 13.76 21.94
CA LEU A 545 -11.26 13.37 20.54
C LEU A 545 -10.32 12.17 20.34
N SER A 546 -9.18 12.13 21.04
CA SER A 546 -8.27 10.99 20.99
C SER A 546 -8.95 9.70 21.45
N ALA A 547 -9.72 9.75 22.55
CA ALA A 547 -10.51 8.62 23.02
C ALA A 547 -11.61 8.23 22.02
N MET A 548 -12.31 9.20 21.43
CA MET A 548 -13.32 8.91 20.40
C MET A 548 -12.71 8.32 19.13
N LEU A 549 -11.52 8.73 18.73
CA LEU A 549 -10.78 8.14 17.62
C LEU A 549 -10.42 6.68 17.92
N ILE A 550 -10.00 6.37 19.16
CA ILE A 550 -9.72 5.00 19.61
C ILE A 550 -10.99 4.12 19.56
N LEU A 551 -12.15 4.65 19.94
CA LEU A 551 -13.44 3.95 19.85
C LEU A 551 -13.99 3.85 18.42
N SER A 552 -13.59 4.79 17.55
CA SER A 552 -13.99 4.80 16.14
C SER A 552 -13.03 3.99 15.25
N THR A 553 -12.07 3.28 15.85
CA THR A 553 -11.04 2.49 15.15
C THR A 553 -11.11 1.02 15.60
N ALA A 554 -11.11 0.10 14.63
CA ALA A 554 -11.09 -1.33 14.86
C ALA A 554 -9.83 -1.77 15.61
N GLN A 555 -9.95 -2.86 16.37
CA GLN A 555 -8.83 -3.54 17.01
C GLN A 555 -8.57 -4.85 16.27
N VAL A 556 -7.35 -4.98 15.76
CA VAL A 556 -6.89 -6.17 15.05
C VAL A 556 -5.74 -6.79 15.81
N ALA A 557 -5.79 -8.10 15.99
CA ALA A 557 -4.69 -8.90 16.48
C ALA A 557 -4.17 -9.79 15.35
N LEU A 558 -2.87 -10.08 15.38
CA LEU A 558 -2.30 -11.08 14.48
C LEU A 558 -2.62 -12.46 15.07
N ASP A 559 -3.34 -13.31 14.32
CA ASP A 559 -3.53 -14.71 14.69
C ASP A 559 -2.50 -15.58 13.96
N GLY A 560 -1.80 -16.40 14.73
CA GLY A 560 -0.59 -17.10 14.29
C GLY A 560 0.48 -16.14 13.78
N SER A 561 0.69 -16.08 12.46
CA SER A 561 1.70 -15.23 11.81
C SER A 561 1.29 -14.66 10.45
N THR A 562 0.09 -14.97 9.95
CA THR A 562 -0.25 -14.78 8.53
C THR A 562 -1.53 -13.99 8.27
N HIS A 563 -2.42 -13.82 9.26
CA HIS A 563 -3.66 -13.07 9.06
C HIS A 563 -4.09 -12.28 10.29
N PHE A 564 -4.80 -11.18 10.05
CA PHE A 564 -5.38 -10.36 11.11
C PHE A 564 -6.78 -10.83 11.45
N VAL A 565 -7.05 -10.99 12.74
CA VAL A 565 -8.39 -11.26 13.27
C VAL A 565 -8.86 -10.08 14.10
N PHE A 566 -10.18 -9.88 14.09
CA PHE A 566 -10.79 -8.89 14.95
C PHE A 566 -10.64 -9.32 16.42
N ALA A 567 -10.07 -8.44 17.24
CA ALA A 567 -9.86 -8.68 18.67
C ALA A 567 -10.62 -7.60 19.47
N PRO A 568 -11.80 -7.92 20.03
CA PRO A 568 -12.59 -6.94 20.75
C PRO A 568 -11.84 -6.41 21.98
N ARG A 569 -11.98 -5.12 22.25
CA ARG A 569 -11.34 -4.45 23.40
C ARG A 569 -11.93 -5.04 24.70
N PRO A 570 -11.13 -5.32 25.73
CA PRO A 570 -11.66 -5.76 27.02
C PRO A 570 -12.71 -4.79 27.57
N TRP A 571 -13.69 -5.32 28.29
CA TRP A 571 -14.79 -4.50 28.80
C TRP A 571 -14.32 -3.40 29.76
N ILE A 572 -13.30 -3.67 30.59
CA ILE A 572 -12.72 -2.68 31.51
C ILE A 572 -12.09 -1.52 30.74
N ASP A 573 -11.28 -1.81 29.73
CA ASP A 573 -10.65 -0.81 28.87
C ASP A 573 -11.71 0.03 28.16
N THR A 574 -12.80 -0.61 27.73
CA THR A 574 -13.94 0.07 27.10
C THR A 574 -14.59 1.07 28.06
N LEU A 575 -14.80 0.69 29.33
CA LEU A 575 -15.35 1.61 30.35
C LEU A 575 -14.44 2.83 30.57
N VAL A 576 -13.12 2.60 30.61
CA VAL A 576 -12.11 3.67 30.80
C VAL A 576 -12.09 4.61 29.61
N VAL A 577 -11.94 4.07 28.39
CA VAL A 577 -11.89 4.90 27.16
C VAL A 577 -13.21 5.62 26.91
N ALA A 578 -14.37 4.98 27.17
CA ALA A 578 -15.66 5.65 27.13
C ALA A 578 -15.73 6.80 28.15
N GLY A 579 -15.16 6.61 29.34
CA GLY A 579 -14.99 7.67 30.34
C GLY A 579 -14.18 8.86 29.81
N GLU A 580 -13.09 8.59 29.11
CA GLU A 580 -12.25 9.63 28.49
C GLU A 580 -13.00 10.44 27.41
N THR A 581 -13.99 9.86 26.73
CA THR A 581 -14.79 10.65 25.77
C THR A 581 -15.63 11.74 26.44
N THR A 582 -15.96 11.59 27.74
CA THR A 582 -16.83 12.52 28.47
C THR A 582 -16.19 13.88 28.74
N TRP A 583 -14.86 14.02 28.58
CA TRP A 583 -14.19 15.32 28.63
C TRP A 583 -14.79 16.33 27.65
N LEU A 584 -15.31 15.87 26.49
CA LEU A 584 -16.00 16.75 25.54
C LEU A 584 -17.25 17.35 26.17
N ALA A 585 -18.07 16.54 26.85
CA ALA A 585 -19.26 17.02 27.53
C ALA A 585 -18.94 17.98 28.69
N TYR A 586 -17.81 17.78 29.40
CA TYR A 586 -17.35 18.75 30.41
C TYR A 586 -17.00 20.10 29.79
N VAL A 587 -16.31 20.11 28.64
CA VAL A 587 -15.99 21.35 27.91
C VAL A 587 -17.25 22.05 27.41
N ILE A 588 -18.22 21.31 26.88
CA ILE A 588 -19.51 21.86 26.43
C ILE A 588 -20.25 22.51 27.60
N VAL A 589 -20.32 21.83 28.75
CA VAL A 589 -20.95 22.39 29.95
C VAL A 589 -20.22 23.65 30.41
N ASP A 590 -18.90 23.62 30.50
CA ASP A 590 -18.09 24.78 30.89
C ASP A 590 -18.25 25.98 29.94
N ALA A 591 -18.33 25.74 28.63
CA ALA A 591 -18.52 26.80 27.64
C ALA A 591 -19.96 27.34 27.60
N CYS A 592 -20.97 26.48 27.78
CA CYS A 592 -22.37 26.81 27.51
C CYS A 592 -23.22 27.03 28.78
N HIS A 593 -22.69 26.85 30.00
CA HIS A 593 -23.47 27.02 31.24
C HIS A 593 -24.14 28.39 31.36
N VAL A 594 -23.52 29.44 30.83
CA VAL A 594 -24.06 30.82 30.81
C VAL A 594 -25.33 30.93 29.96
N ILE A 595 -25.48 30.08 28.94
CA ILE A 595 -26.53 30.17 27.91
C ILE A 595 -27.69 29.21 28.19
N VAL A 596 -27.41 27.99 28.66
CA VAL A 596 -28.38 26.88 28.61
C VAL A 596 -29.40 26.88 29.75
N ALA A 597 -28.95 27.04 31.01
CA ALA A 597 -29.85 27.08 32.17
C ALA A 597 -29.12 27.56 33.43
N PRO A 598 -29.05 28.88 33.69
CA PRO A 598 -28.42 29.41 34.90
C PRO A 598 -28.98 28.73 36.17
N GLY A 599 -28.10 28.23 37.03
CA GLY A 599 -28.45 27.59 38.30
C GLY A 599 -28.95 26.13 38.23
N HIS A 600 -29.02 25.53 37.04
CA HIS A 600 -29.44 24.12 36.87
C HIS A 600 -28.28 23.19 36.47
N THR A 601 -27.10 23.73 36.22
CA THR A 601 -25.90 23.01 35.75
C THR A 601 -25.53 21.84 36.66
N LYS A 602 -25.57 22.05 37.99
CA LYS A 602 -25.30 21.00 38.99
C LYS A 602 -26.24 19.81 38.89
N ALA A 603 -27.49 20.04 38.46
CA ALA A 603 -28.49 19.00 38.34
C ALA A 603 -28.36 18.24 37.02
N TYR A 604 -28.30 18.91 35.86
CA TYR A 604 -28.33 18.20 34.58
C TYR A 604 -26.96 17.65 34.12
N ALA A 605 -25.86 18.33 34.45
CA ALA A 605 -24.55 17.98 33.89
C ALA A 605 -24.02 16.60 34.33
N PRO A 606 -24.23 16.13 35.58
CA PRO A 606 -23.89 14.77 36.00
C PRO A 606 -24.70 13.70 35.29
N TRP A 607 -26.02 13.89 35.20
CA TRP A 607 -26.91 12.95 34.53
C TRP A 607 -26.65 12.88 33.03
N GLY A 608 -26.42 14.02 32.37
CA GLY A 608 -26.15 14.07 30.93
C GLY A 608 -24.85 13.35 30.55
N THR A 609 -23.79 13.47 31.35
CA THR A 609 -22.53 12.76 31.08
C THR A 609 -22.60 11.29 31.48
N ALA A 610 -23.35 10.95 32.54
CA ALA A 610 -23.56 9.55 32.92
C ALA A 610 -24.38 8.83 31.84
N LEU A 611 -25.39 9.50 31.27
CA LEU A 611 -26.15 9.03 30.14
C LEU A 611 -25.26 8.87 28.89
N ALA A 612 -24.47 9.88 28.54
CA ALA A 612 -23.55 9.81 27.41
C ALA A 612 -22.56 8.65 27.55
N TRP A 613 -21.94 8.51 28.73
CA TRP A 613 -21.04 7.40 29.05
C TRP A 613 -21.73 6.04 28.92
N SER A 614 -22.93 5.90 29.48
CA SER A 614 -23.69 4.64 29.41
C SER A 614 -24.05 4.27 27.98
N ILE A 615 -24.51 5.25 27.18
CA ILE A 615 -24.82 5.05 25.76
C ILE A 615 -23.58 4.60 25.00
N ILE A 616 -22.44 5.30 25.17
CA ILE A 616 -21.20 4.95 24.47
C ILE A 616 -20.73 3.54 24.85
N VAL A 617 -20.74 3.19 26.15
CA VAL A 617 -20.40 1.84 26.61
C VAL A 617 -21.28 0.78 25.96
N VAL A 618 -22.60 0.99 25.92
CA VAL A 618 -23.54 0.05 25.29
C VAL A 618 -23.24 -0.11 23.80
N ILE A 619 -22.98 0.98 23.10
CA ILE A 619 -22.72 0.94 21.65
C ILE A 619 -21.36 0.28 21.35
N GLU A 620 -20.34 0.51 22.16
CA GLU A 620 -19.03 -0.16 22.00
C GLU A 620 -19.11 -1.67 22.30
N LEU A 621 -19.90 -2.08 23.29
CA LEU A 621 -20.09 -3.50 23.61
C LEU A 621 -21.02 -4.22 22.63
N ALA A 622 -22.07 -3.56 22.14
CA ALA A 622 -23.07 -4.16 21.25
C ALA A 622 -22.67 -4.10 19.77
N ALA A 623 -21.95 -3.06 19.36
CA ALA A 623 -21.60 -2.79 17.96
C ALA A 623 -20.19 -2.19 17.84
N PRO A 624 -19.13 -2.96 18.13
CA PRO A 624 -17.75 -2.52 17.95
C PRO A 624 -17.40 -2.35 16.47
N ILE A 625 -16.47 -1.44 16.17
CA ILE A 625 -15.99 -1.21 14.79
C ILE A 625 -15.15 -2.40 14.32
N GLN A 626 -15.58 -3.01 13.21
CA GLN A 626 -14.86 -4.07 12.53
C GLN A 626 -14.03 -3.50 11.37
N PRO A 627 -12.84 -4.07 11.08
CA PRO A 627 -12.07 -3.67 9.91
C PRO A 627 -12.79 -4.13 8.64
N VAL A 628 -12.86 -3.27 7.64
CA VAL A 628 -13.45 -3.60 6.33
C VAL A 628 -12.38 -3.46 5.26
N GLY A 629 -12.17 -4.52 4.48
CA GLY A 629 -11.23 -4.51 3.36
C GLY A 629 -11.98 -4.54 2.03
N ALA A 630 -11.66 -3.61 1.12
CA ALA A 630 -12.04 -3.68 -0.27
C ALA A 630 -10.80 -4.00 -1.10
N LEU A 631 -10.73 -5.23 -1.62
CA LEU A 631 -9.67 -5.63 -2.54
C LEU A 631 -10.08 -5.21 -3.95
N ARG A 632 -9.39 -4.19 -4.48
CA ARG A 632 -9.53 -3.74 -5.86
C ARG A 632 -8.13 -3.47 -6.40
N ARG A 633 -7.79 -4.12 -7.50
CA ARG A 633 -6.47 -3.97 -8.13
C ARG A 633 -6.67 -3.31 -9.49
N GLU A 634 -6.35 -2.03 -9.56
CA GLU A 634 -6.30 -1.25 -10.79
C GLU A 634 -4.84 -1.01 -11.13
N CYS A 635 -4.41 -1.48 -12.29
CA CYS A 635 -3.04 -1.37 -12.74
C CYS A 635 -2.93 -0.48 -13.97
N THR A 636 -1.81 0.23 -14.09
CA THR A 636 -1.40 0.98 -15.27
C THR A 636 0.02 0.59 -15.63
N SER A 637 0.34 0.54 -16.92
CA SER A 637 1.67 0.19 -17.42
C SER A 637 2.45 1.41 -17.89
N THR A 638 3.73 1.44 -17.54
CA THR A 638 4.72 2.32 -18.15
C THR A 638 5.30 1.63 -19.37
N ASN A 639 5.11 2.22 -20.55
CA ASN A 639 5.56 1.67 -21.84
C ASN A 639 5.17 0.20 -22.05
N MET A 640 3.94 -0.17 -21.68
CA MET A 640 3.35 -1.52 -21.75
C MET A 640 4.02 -2.61 -20.89
N ASP A 641 5.31 -2.90 -21.08
CA ASP A 641 6.00 -4.04 -20.48
C ASP A 641 7.23 -3.67 -19.62
N MET A 642 7.55 -2.37 -19.48
CA MET A 642 8.71 -1.94 -18.68
C MET A 642 8.45 -1.91 -17.18
N ALA A 643 7.27 -1.42 -16.76
CA ALA A 643 6.87 -1.42 -15.36
C ALA A 643 5.34 -1.37 -15.21
N ILE A 644 4.82 -1.93 -14.12
CA ILE A 644 3.39 -1.92 -13.78
C ILE A 644 3.21 -1.23 -12.42
N ALA A 645 2.28 -0.27 -12.35
CA ALA A 645 1.86 0.34 -11.10
C ALA A 645 0.42 -0.08 -10.78
N CYS A 646 0.20 -0.72 -9.64
CA CYS A 646 -1.10 -1.19 -9.18
C CYS A 646 -1.53 -0.50 -7.87
N SER A 647 -2.79 -0.06 -7.82
CA SER A 647 -3.40 0.57 -6.65
C SER A 647 -4.91 0.28 -6.60
N GLY A 648 -5.61 0.84 -5.61
CA GLY A 648 -7.08 0.79 -5.51
C GLY A 648 -7.63 -0.05 -4.36
N SER A 649 -6.79 -0.86 -3.71
CA SER A 649 -7.20 -1.64 -2.54
C SER A 649 -7.19 -0.73 -1.32
N VAL A 650 -8.23 -0.85 -0.48
CA VAL A 650 -8.40 -0.04 0.72
C VAL A 650 -8.73 -0.93 1.91
N VAL A 651 -7.98 -0.80 3.00
CA VAL A 651 -8.34 -1.37 4.31
C VAL A 651 -8.82 -0.23 5.21
N GLN A 652 -10.11 -0.22 5.45
CA GLN A 652 -10.76 0.71 6.36
C GLN A 652 -10.68 0.17 7.79
N VAL A 653 -9.86 0.80 8.62
CA VAL A 653 -9.72 0.45 10.04
C VAL A 653 -10.57 1.37 10.91
N GLY A 654 -10.89 2.58 10.44
CA GLY A 654 -11.71 3.53 11.19
C GLY A 654 -12.99 3.97 10.47
N ASN A 655 -13.91 4.56 11.24
CA ASN A 655 -15.21 5.00 10.74
C ASN A 655 -15.53 6.45 11.16
N LEU A 656 -15.59 7.35 10.18
CA LEU A 656 -15.91 8.77 10.41
C LEU A 656 -17.34 8.99 10.90
N ALA A 657 -18.31 8.19 10.43
CA ALA A 657 -19.69 8.27 10.88
C ALA A 657 -19.80 7.86 12.36
N ARG A 658 -19.02 6.88 12.82
CA ARG A 658 -18.93 6.53 14.25
C ARG A 658 -18.40 7.69 15.07
N LEU A 659 -17.33 8.34 14.64
CA LEU A 659 -16.77 9.51 15.31
C LEU A 659 -17.81 10.63 15.44
N ALA A 660 -18.50 10.97 14.35
CA ALA A 660 -19.56 11.97 14.33
C ALA A 660 -20.73 11.59 15.26
N THR A 661 -21.09 10.30 15.30
CA THR A 661 -22.15 9.78 16.16
C THR A 661 -21.78 9.90 17.64
N LEU A 662 -20.54 9.56 18.02
CA LEU A 662 -20.05 9.70 19.40
C LEU A 662 -20.05 11.17 19.85
N MET A 663 -19.62 12.10 18.99
CA MET A 663 -19.70 13.53 19.28
C MET A 663 -21.16 14.00 19.44
N GLY A 664 -22.05 13.56 18.55
CA GLY A 664 -23.48 13.86 18.60
C GLY A 664 -24.15 13.34 19.88
N MET A 665 -23.79 12.14 20.34
CA MET A 665 -24.32 11.53 21.57
C MET A 665 -23.93 12.29 22.83
N GLN A 666 -22.71 12.83 22.89
CA GLN A 666 -22.29 13.69 24.01
C GLN A 666 -23.17 14.93 24.10
N LEU A 667 -23.40 15.61 22.97
CA LEU A 667 -24.26 16.79 22.92
C LEU A 667 -25.72 16.45 23.20
N GLY A 668 -26.26 15.42 22.54
CA GLY A 668 -27.65 14.99 22.69
C GLY A 668 -28.00 14.59 24.13
N SER A 669 -27.10 13.86 24.81
CA SER A 669 -27.32 13.44 26.20
C SER A 669 -27.36 14.63 27.16
N LEU A 670 -26.54 15.66 26.93
CA LEU A 670 -26.59 16.90 27.70
C LEU A 670 -27.91 17.65 27.49
N VAL A 671 -28.39 17.73 26.25
CA VAL A 671 -29.67 18.38 25.91
C VAL A 671 -30.84 17.65 26.56
N VAL A 672 -30.89 16.31 26.44
CA VAL A 672 -31.95 15.48 27.04
C VAL A 672 -31.97 15.67 28.56
N ALA A 673 -30.81 15.65 29.22
CA ALA A 673 -30.72 15.87 30.65
C ALA A 673 -31.16 17.29 31.06
N ALA A 674 -30.75 18.32 30.31
CA ALA A 674 -31.13 19.70 30.59
C ALA A 674 -32.65 19.91 30.45
N VAL A 675 -33.26 19.38 29.39
CA VAL A 675 -34.70 19.42 29.16
C VAL A 675 -35.47 18.63 30.23
N GLY A 676 -34.99 17.44 30.60
CA GLY A 676 -35.59 16.62 31.65
C GLY A 676 -35.60 17.33 33.01
N VAL A 677 -34.47 17.94 33.41
CA VAL A 677 -34.37 18.73 34.65
C VAL A 677 -35.27 19.97 34.59
N TYR A 678 -35.32 20.66 33.44
CA TYR A 678 -36.21 21.80 33.26
C TYR A 678 -37.68 21.44 33.48
N PHE A 679 -38.17 20.37 32.84
CA PHE A 679 -39.56 19.92 33.03
C PHE A 679 -39.83 19.35 34.42
N TRP A 680 -38.85 18.66 35.02
CA TRP A 680 -38.95 18.16 36.40
C TRP A 680 -39.13 19.31 37.40
N ASN A 681 -38.33 20.37 37.24
CA ASN A 681 -38.40 21.56 38.08
C ASN A 681 -39.63 22.44 37.79
N GLN A 682 -40.17 22.44 36.56
CA GLN A 682 -41.47 23.08 36.31
C GLN A 682 -42.63 22.34 36.99
N ARG A 683 -42.60 21.00 37.02
CA ARG A 683 -43.65 20.18 37.67
C ARG A 683 -43.60 20.29 39.19
N ARG A 684 -42.40 20.33 39.77
CA ARG A 684 -42.21 20.65 41.19
C ARG A 684 -42.16 22.17 41.34
N ARG A 685 -43.32 22.83 41.52
CA ARG A 685 -43.42 24.29 41.76
C ARG A 685 -42.57 24.76 42.96
N HIS A 686 -41.26 24.81 42.82
CA HIS A 686 -40.36 25.42 43.78
C HIS A 686 -40.29 26.91 43.45
N SER A 687 -41.18 27.66 44.08
CA SER A 687 -41.01 29.08 44.35
C SER A 687 -39.73 29.27 45.17
N GLY A 688 -38.67 29.73 44.52
CA GLY A 688 -37.39 30.03 45.13
C GLY A 688 -36.30 30.19 44.08
N LEU A 689 -36.40 31.22 43.23
CA LEU A 689 -35.21 31.71 42.53
C LEU A 689 -34.25 32.26 43.59
N SER A 690 -33.37 31.41 44.09
CA SER A 690 -32.15 31.88 44.74
C SER A 690 -31.36 32.64 43.68
N THR A 691 -31.32 33.96 43.79
CA THR A 691 -30.38 34.81 43.06
C THR A 691 -28.96 34.43 43.50
N GLN A 692 -28.41 33.38 42.90
CA GLN A 692 -27.04 32.97 43.12
C GLN A 692 -26.13 34.10 42.60
N ARG A 693 -25.39 34.74 43.50
CA ARG A 693 -24.43 35.79 43.14
C ARG A 693 -23.32 35.15 42.32
N GLN A 694 -23.17 35.56 41.05
CA GLN A 694 -22.09 35.05 40.20
C GLN A 694 -20.72 35.42 40.80
N ARG A 695 -19.93 34.40 41.15
CA ARG A 695 -18.59 34.55 41.71
C ARG A 695 -17.55 34.25 40.64
N HIS A 696 -17.18 35.27 39.86
CA HIS A 696 -16.24 35.14 38.74
C HIS A 696 -14.89 34.48 39.12
N VAL A 697 -14.45 34.62 40.38
CA VAL A 697 -13.21 33.99 40.90
C VAL A 697 -13.28 32.46 40.89
N LEU A 698 -14.46 31.87 41.09
CA LEU A 698 -14.64 30.42 41.14
C LEU A 698 -14.81 29.78 39.75
N ALA A 699 -15.09 30.57 38.70
CA ALA A 699 -15.39 30.08 37.36
C ALA A 699 -16.42 28.93 37.41
N ILE A 700 -16.20 27.82 36.69
CA ILE A 700 -17.09 26.65 36.67
C ILE A 700 -17.29 25.99 38.04
N ALA A 701 -16.39 26.22 39.00
CA ALA A 701 -16.53 25.70 40.35
C ALA A 701 -17.73 26.32 41.10
N ASP A 702 -18.17 27.52 40.71
CA ASP A 702 -19.32 28.21 41.32
C ASP A 702 -20.64 27.45 41.13
N GLU A 703 -20.74 26.71 40.03
CA GLU A 703 -21.92 25.89 39.71
C GLU A 703 -21.92 24.56 40.47
N PHE A 704 -20.75 23.97 40.74
CA PHE A 704 -20.66 22.61 41.30
C PHE A 704 -20.37 22.57 42.80
N PHE A 705 -19.47 23.40 43.30
CA PHE A 705 -19.05 23.36 44.69
C PHE A 705 -20.04 24.03 45.62
N ALA A 706 -20.31 23.36 46.75
CA ALA A 706 -21.09 23.97 47.82
C ALA A 706 -20.24 25.06 48.50
N VAL A 707 -20.80 26.26 48.60
CA VAL A 707 -20.16 27.41 49.25
C VAL A 707 -21.01 27.81 50.45
N ARG A 708 -20.37 28.11 51.60
CA ARG A 708 -21.06 28.53 52.81
C ARG A 708 -21.17 30.05 52.83
N GLU A 709 -22.37 30.60 52.66
CA GLU A 709 -22.62 32.04 52.65
C GLU A 709 -23.08 32.55 54.03
N SER A 710 -22.59 33.72 54.43
CA SER A 710 -23.13 34.44 55.59
C SER A 710 -24.40 35.20 55.17
N PRO A 711 -25.52 35.10 55.91
CA PRO A 711 -26.76 35.82 55.59
C PRO A 711 -26.63 37.35 55.66
N THR A 712 -25.65 37.85 56.44
CA THR A 712 -25.53 39.27 56.80
C THR A 712 -24.35 39.97 56.15
N ASP A 713 -23.31 39.22 55.73
CA ASP A 713 -22.08 39.77 55.16
C ASP A 713 -21.90 39.33 53.70
N ALA A 714 -21.27 40.17 52.88
CA ALA A 714 -20.83 39.80 51.53
C ALA A 714 -19.65 38.81 51.54
N ILE A 715 -19.59 37.90 52.53
CA ILE A 715 -18.49 36.96 52.76
C ILE A 715 -19.00 35.54 52.52
N TRP A 716 -18.25 34.79 51.73
CA TRP A 716 -18.50 33.37 51.48
C TRP A 716 -17.27 32.54 51.85
N ALA A 717 -17.48 31.29 52.25
CA ALA A 717 -16.43 30.40 52.71
C ALA A 717 -16.41 29.08 51.92
N MET A 718 -15.20 28.58 51.68
CA MET A 718 -14.95 27.31 51.00
C MET A 718 -13.88 26.53 51.77
N ASP A 719 -13.96 25.21 51.74
CA ASP A 719 -12.96 24.36 52.38
C ASP A 719 -11.61 24.42 51.63
N PRO A 720 -10.48 24.16 52.32
CA PRO A 720 -9.16 24.26 51.72
C PRO A 720 -8.92 23.33 50.52
N VAL A 721 -9.59 22.18 50.46
CA VAL A 721 -9.42 21.19 49.37
C VAL A 721 -10.12 21.69 48.12
N SER A 722 -11.38 22.11 48.24
CA SER A 722 -12.14 22.70 47.14
C SER A 722 -11.48 23.98 46.62
N CYS A 723 -10.77 24.75 47.47
CA CYS A 723 -9.95 25.88 47.01
C CYS A 723 -8.84 25.43 46.05
N VAL A 724 -8.06 24.40 46.40
CA VAL A 724 -6.98 23.88 45.53
C VAL A 724 -7.55 23.33 44.22
N VAL A 725 -8.63 22.56 44.26
CA VAL A 725 -9.29 22.05 43.06
C VAL A 725 -9.83 23.19 42.19
N ALA A 726 -10.37 24.23 42.82
CA ALA A 726 -10.78 25.48 42.18
C ALA A 726 -9.60 26.40 41.83
N GLY A 727 -8.34 25.96 41.87
CA GLY A 727 -7.16 26.75 41.45
C GLY A 727 -6.82 27.93 42.36
N LEU A 728 -7.31 27.94 43.60
CA LEU A 728 -7.02 28.92 44.65
C LEU A 728 -6.06 28.25 45.65
N VAL A 729 -4.76 28.45 45.47
CA VAL A 729 -3.73 27.78 46.28
C VAL A 729 -3.32 28.66 47.46
N PRO A 730 -3.69 28.30 48.69
CA PRO A 730 -3.29 29.08 49.86
C PRO A 730 -1.85 28.77 50.27
N PHE A 731 -1.06 29.80 50.52
CA PHE A 731 0.30 29.66 51.04
C PHE A 731 0.63 30.73 52.09
N LYS A 732 1.71 30.54 52.84
CA LYS A 732 2.19 31.50 53.85
C LYS A 732 3.60 31.94 53.50
N LEU A 733 3.84 33.25 53.47
CA LEU A 733 5.16 33.83 53.24
C LEU A 733 5.39 34.92 54.28
N GLY A 734 6.47 34.81 55.07
CA GLY A 734 6.82 35.79 56.10
C GLY A 734 5.71 36.03 57.14
N GLY A 735 5.02 34.96 57.58
CA GLY A 735 3.92 35.04 58.56
C GLY A 735 2.58 35.54 58.01
N THR A 736 2.57 36.11 56.80
CA THR A 736 1.36 36.59 56.13
C THR A 736 0.75 35.49 55.26
N ARG A 737 -0.58 35.37 55.26
CA ARG A 737 -1.31 34.39 54.45
C ARG A 737 -1.61 35.00 53.08
N TYR A 738 -1.37 34.23 52.03
CA TYR A 738 -1.66 34.60 50.65
C TYR A 738 -2.48 33.50 49.97
N THR A 739 -3.20 33.86 48.92
CA THR A 739 -3.87 32.92 48.02
C THR A 739 -3.41 33.23 46.60
N PHE A 740 -2.83 32.24 45.94
CA PHE A 740 -2.49 32.31 44.53
C PHE A 740 -3.67 31.83 43.69
N ASP A 741 -4.18 32.69 42.83
CA ASP A 741 -5.18 32.34 41.83
C ASP A 741 -4.48 31.91 40.54
N VAL A 742 -4.52 30.61 40.27
CA VAL A 742 -3.89 29.98 39.09
C VAL A 742 -4.52 30.48 37.79
N LYS A 743 -5.81 30.85 37.78
CA LYS A 743 -6.49 31.31 36.55
C LYS A 743 -6.01 32.69 36.14
N PHE A 744 -5.92 33.60 37.10
CA PHE A 744 -5.53 35.00 36.84
C PHE A 744 -4.02 35.23 37.00
N TRP A 745 -3.27 34.25 37.52
CA TRP A 745 -1.85 34.38 37.88
C TRP A 745 -1.59 35.53 38.86
N VAL A 746 -2.50 35.74 39.81
CA VAL A 746 -2.42 36.82 40.82
C VAL A 746 -2.28 36.25 42.22
N VAL A 747 -1.43 36.86 43.02
CA VAL A 747 -1.33 36.59 44.47
C VAL A 747 -2.14 37.64 45.22
N VAL A 748 -3.13 37.20 45.98
CA VAL A 748 -3.99 38.07 46.80
C VAL A 748 -3.70 37.83 48.29
N PRO A 749 -3.44 38.86 49.10
CA PRO A 749 -3.29 38.70 50.54
C PRO A 749 -4.61 38.23 51.16
N ASP A 750 -4.54 37.20 51.99
CA ASP A 750 -5.69 36.63 52.69
C ASP A 750 -5.88 37.33 54.05
N THR A 751 -6.69 38.38 54.04
CA THR A 751 -6.97 39.23 55.21
C THR A 751 -8.21 38.80 56.00
N TYR A 752 -9.01 37.86 55.49
CA TYR A 752 -10.34 37.54 56.03
C TYR A 752 -10.45 36.13 56.64
N SER A 753 -9.51 35.21 56.35
CA SER A 753 -9.60 33.83 56.83
C SER A 753 -9.02 33.68 58.24
N LEU A 754 -9.89 33.77 59.26
CA LEU A 754 -9.54 33.66 60.68
C LEU A 754 -9.56 32.22 61.23
N GLY A 755 -9.93 31.21 60.44
CA GLY A 755 -10.10 29.82 60.90
C GLY A 755 -9.73 28.75 59.87
N ALA A 756 -10.31 27.56 60.05
CA ALA A 756 -10.11 26.34 59.27
C ALA A 756 -10.63 26.40 57.81
N MET A 757 -11.65 27.24 57.54
CA MET A 757 -12.19 27.50 56.20
C MET A 757 -11.65 28.80 55.61
N LYS A 758 -11.50 28.84 54.28
CA LYS A 758 -11.09 30.04 53.54
C LYS A 758 -12.28 30.94 53.30
N ARG A 759 -12.15 32.25 53.58
CA ARG A 759 -13.21 33.25 53.45
C ARG A 759 -12.84 34.27 52.37
N PHE A 760 -13.81 34.61 51.53
CA PHE A 760 -13.67 35.53 50.40
C PHE A 760 -14.79 36.57 50.41
N VAL A 761 -14.53 37.76 49.87
CA VAL A 761 -15.53 38.84 49.74
C VAL A 761 -16.15 38.82 48.34
N SER A 762 -17.47 38.96 48.26
CA SER A 762 -18.23 39.08 47.02
C SER A 762 -18.20 40.54 46.54
N ASN A 763 -17.66 40.77 45.33
CA ASN A 763 -17.67 42.08 44.66
C ASN A 763 -18.91 42.28 43.75
N ALA A 764 -19.98 41.50 43.95
CA ALA A 764 -21.16 41.58 43.10
C ALA A 764 -21.86 42.94 43.28
N ARG A 765 -21.75 43.84 42.28
CA ARG A 765 -22.64 44.99 42.15
C ARG A 765 -24.08 44.45 42.07
N GLU A 766 -24.92 44.75 43.05
CA GLU A 766 -26.36 44.59 42.92
C GLU A 766 -26.84 45.40 41.70
N VAL A 767 -27.07 44.76 40.56
CA VAL A 767 -27.87 45.37 39.48
C VAL A 767 -29.32 45.21 39.89
N LYS A 768 -29.82 46.11 40.76
CA LYS A 768 -31.26 46.27 40.98
C LYS A 768 -31.87 46.84 39.71
N VAL A 769 -32.54 45.99 38.93
CA VAL A 769 -33.46 46.44 37.88
C VAL A 769 -34.63 47.13 38.56
N LYS A 770 -34.56 48.47 38.67
CA LYS A 770 -35.66 49.28 39.21
C LYS A 770 -36.83 49.28 38.22
N HIS A 771 -37.93 48.63 38.59
CA HIS A 771 -39.23 48.99 38.03
C HIS A 771 -39.57 50.43 38.46
N ARG A 772 -39.98 51.24 37.48
CA ARG A 772 -40.38 52.65 37.66
C ARG A 772 -41.49 52.80 38.70
N SER A 773 -41.32 53.75 39.62
CA SER A 773 -42.39 54.66 40.07
C SER A 773 -41.83 55.88 40.81
N SER A 774 -42.19 57.05 40.25
CA SER A 774 -42.47 58.38 40.83
C SER A 774 -41.60 59.03 41.94
N LEU A 775 -41.02 60.18 41.55
CA LEU A 775 -41.13 61.54 42.15
C LEU A 775 -40.85 61.76 43.65
N LEU A 776 -39.74 62.45 43.97
CA LEU A 776 -39.66 63.83 44.53
C LEU A 776 -38.24 64.12 45.05
N ALA A 777 -37.77 65.35 44.81
CA ALA A 777 -36.46 65.93 45.20
C ALA A 777 -36.45 66.33 46.71
N PRO A 778 -35.37 66.87 47.37
CA PRO A 778 -34.31 67.72 46.81
C PRO A 778 -32.85 67.55 47.31
N VAL A 779 -31.96 68.09 46.47
CA VAL A 779 -30.69 68.83 46.69
C VAL A 779 -30.00 68.77 48.07
N GLY A 780 -28.73 68.33 48.04
CA GLY A 780 -27.69 68.66 49.01
C GLY A 780 -26.32 68.60 48.33
N SER A 781 -25.70 69.76 48.10
CA SER A 781 -24.40 69.94 47.45
C SER A 781 -23.22 69.59 48.35
N PHE A 782 -22.24 68.83 47.87
CA PHE A 782 -20.84 68.91 48.32
C PHE A 782 -19.86 68.49 47.21
N GLY A 783 -19.03 69.44 46.77
CA GLY A 783 -17.60 69.30 46.46
C GLY A 783 -17.14 68.37 45.31
N PRO A 784 -16.50 68.90 44.24
CA PRO A 784 -15.93 68.10 43.16
C PRO A 784 -14.52 67.56 43.50
N SER A 785 -14.04 66.69 42.59
CA SER A 785 -12.63 66.41 42.25
C SER A 785 -11.77 65.50 43.15
N HIS A 786 -12.04 64.19 43.14
CA HIS A 786 -10.98 63.15 43.16
C HIS A 786 -11.37 61.83 42.45
N VAL A 787 -12.64 61.70 42.01
CA VAL A 787 -13.19 60.46 41.43
C VAL A 787 -12.86 60.31 39.93
N SER A 788 -12.63 61.39 39.18
CA SER A 788 -12.44 61.31 37.71
C SER A 788 -11.07 60.76 37.29
N ILE A 789 -10.00 61.01 38.04
CA ILE A 789 -8.64 60.52 37.71
C ILE A 789 -8.54 59.00 37.93
N ARG A 790 -9.16 58.48 38.99
CA ARG A 790 -9.22 57.02 39.23
C ARG A 790 -10.13 56.30 38.24
N GLN A 791 -11.23 56.92 37.81
CA GLN A 791 -12.07 56.36 36.75
C GLN A 791 -11.37 56.41 35.39
N ALA A 792 -10.71 57.51 35.03
CA ALA A 792 -9.93 57.61 33.78
C ALA A 792 -8.77 56.61 33.77
N ALA A 793 -8.04 56.45 34.89
CA ALA A 793 -6.98 55.45 35.02
C ALA A 793 -7.51 54.01 34.96
N ALA A 794 -8.67 53.73 35.56
CA ALA A 794 -9.32 52.42 35.45
C ALA A 794 -9.80 52.14 34.02
N THR A 795 -10.34 53.15 33.33
CA THR A 795 -10.80 53.02 31.94
C THR A 795 -9.62 52.84 31.00
N ALA A 796 -8.50 53.53 31.24
CA ALA A 796 -7.25 53.36 30.51
C ALA A 796 -6.60 51.99 30.77
N ALA A 797 -6.67 51.47 32.01
CA ALA A 797 -6.20 50.12 32.32
C ALA A 797 -7.05 49.04 31.64
N VAL A 798 -8.39 49.22 31.59
CA VAL A 798 -9.29 48.33 30.83
C VAL A 798 -9.00 48.39 29.34
N ALA A 799 -8.86 49.59 28.76
CA ALA A 799 -8.51 49.77 27.36
C ALA A 799 -7.13 49.16 27.04
N GLY A 800 -6.15 49.34 27.93
CA GLY A 800 -4.83 48.73 27.83
C GLY A 800 -4.87 47.20 27.91
N GLY A 801 -5.72 46.63 28.77
CA GLY A 801 -5.97 45.20 28.84
C GLY A 801 -6.61 44.65 27.57
N VAL A 802 -7.60 45.33 27.00
CA VAL A 802 -8.21 44.96 25.72
C VAL A 802 -7.18 45.04 24.59
N LEU A 803 -6.40 46.12 24.52
CA LEU A 803 -5.31 46.28 23.55
C LEU A 803 -4.25 45.17 23.68
N TYR A 804 -3.86 44.82 24.91
CA TYR A 804 -2.95 43.70 25.16
C TYR A 804 -3.53 42.39 24.64
N THR A 805 -4.82 42.14 24.87
CA THR A 805 -5.49 40.90 24.42
C THR A 805 -5.53 40.83 22.90
N VAL A 806 -5.88 41.94 22.24
CA VAL A 806 -5.87 42.05 20.77
C VAL A 806 -4.45 41.86 20.22
N ALA A 807 -3.45 42.52 20.82
CA ALA A 807 -2.06 42.39 20.42
C ALA A 807 -1.52 40.97 20.63
N ALA A 808 -1.92 40.29 21.70
CA ALA A 808 -1.55 38.89 21.96
C ALA A 808 -2.19 37.94 20.93
N ILE A 809 -3.45 38.14 20.57
CA ILE A 809 -4.14 37.36 19.52
C ILE A 809 -3.47 37.59 18.16
N VAL A 810 -3.27 38.85 17.78
CA VAL A 810 -2.60 39.23 16.52
C VAL A 810 -1.17 38.68 16.49
N GLY A 811 -0.43 38.81 17.59
CA GLY A 811 0.92 38.25 17.73
C GLY A 811 0.93 36.73 17.58
N SER A 812 -0.06 36.03 18.13
CA SER A 812 -0.20 34.58 17.97
C SER A 812 -0.52 34.18 16.52
N ILE A 813 -1.40 34.91 15.84
CA ILE A 813 -1.73 34.68 14.42
C ILE A 813 -0.50 34.95 13.54
N LEU A 814 0.20 36.06 13.78
CA LEU A 814 1.43 36.41 13.07
C LEU A 814 2.53 35.38 13.32
N TYR A 815 2.66 34.88 14.55
CA TYR A 815 3.59 33.79 14.87
C TYR A 815 3.27 32.53 14.06
N ILE A 816 2.00 32.10 14.01
CA ILE A 816 1.60 30.92 13.21
C ILE A 816 1.86 31.15 11.71
N GLN A 817 1.55 32.35 11.20
CA GLN A 817 1.83 32.73 9.81
C GLN A 817 3.34 32.64 9.47
N VAL A 818 4.20 33.16 10.36
CA VAL A 818 5.66 33.09 10.20
C VAL A 818 6.17 31.65 10.36
N ALA A 819 5.64 30.92 11.34
CA ALA A 819 6.02 29.54 11.61
C ALA A 819 5.58 28.57 10.51
N LYS A 820 4.57 28.91 9.70
CA LYS A 820 4.05 28.08 8.60
C LYS A 820 5.14 27.56 7.67
N VAL A 821 6.16 28.37 7.37
CA VAL A 821 7.26 27.99 6.46
C VAL A 821 8.18 26.92 7.08
N ASN A 822 8.39 27.01 8.41
CA ASN A 822 9.18 26.04 9.14
C ASN A 822 8.37 24.76 9.41
N LEU A 823 7.10 24.90 9.78
CA LEU A 823 6.16 23.79 10.05
C LEU A 823 5.62 23.12 8.78
N ALA A 824 6.11 23.50 7.58
CA ALA A 824 5.70 22.89 6.32
C ALA A 824 6.21 21.45 6.13
N ASN A 825 7.17 21.03 6.95
CA ASN A 825 7.74 19.68 6.95
C ASN A 825 8.11 19.25 8.38
N ASP A 826 8.24 17.93 8.57
CA ASP A 826 8.54 17.33 9.87
C ASP A 826 9.94 17.66 10.41
N LEU A 827 10.83 18.21 9.58
CA LEU A 827 12.19 18.62 9.96
C LEU A 827 12.27 20.05 10.50
N SER A 828 11.14 20.77 10.54
CA SER A 828 11.10 22.20 10.88
C SER A 828 12.02 23.08 10.02
N TRP A 829 12.38 22.61 8.82
CA TRP A 829 13.38 23.22 7.96
C TRP A 829 12.68 24.07 6.88
N ALA A 830 12.81 25.39 6.96
CA ALA A 830 12.26 26.32 5.97
C ALA A 830 12.56 25.88 4.53
N LYS A 831 11.51 25.78 3.70
CA LYS A 831 11.59 25.46 2.26
C LYS A 831 12.15 24.08 1.91
N PHE A 832 12.29 23.17 2.88
CA PHE A 832 12.65 21.79 2.61
C PHE A 832 11.58 21.13 1.74
N SER A 833 11.97 20.60 0.58
CA SER A 833 11.06 20.04 -0.40
C SER A 833 11.49 18.64 -0.83
N MET A 834 10.50 17.78 -1.06
CA MET A 834 10.72 16.44 -1.62
C MET A 834 11.40 16.52 -3.01
N ALA A 835 10.96 17.47 -3.84
CA ALA A 835 11.41 17.62 -5.22
C ALA A 835 12.76 18.35 -5.37
N GLY A 836 13.38 18.81 -4.28
CA GLY A 836 14.66 19.50 -4.31
C GLY A 836 15.63 18.89 -3.31
N THR A 837 15.38 19.14 -2.03
CA THR A 837 16.32 18.77 -0.96
C THR A 837 16.49 17.26 -0.81
N HIS A 838 15.41 16.48 -0.91
CA HIS A 838 15.52 15.02 -0.86
C HIS A 838 16.22 14.43 -2.08
N THR A 839 15.93 14.92 -3.30
CA THR A 839 16.61 14.43 -4.50
C THR A 839 18.10 14.76 -4.46
N PHE A 840 18.48 15.97 -4.01
CA PHE A 840 19.87 16.34 -3.80
C PHE A 840 20.56 15.37 -2.83
N LEU A 841 19.94 15.11 -1.68
CA LEU A 841 20.50 14.21 -0.68
C LEU A 841 20.62 12.77 -1.21
N ALA A 842 19.61 12.29 -1.94
CA ALA A 842 19.60 10.97 -2.55
C ALA A 842 20.69 10.82 -3.63
N ASN A 843 20.87 11.82 -4.48
CA ASN A 843 21.92 11.83 -5.50
C ASN A 843 23.31 11.91 -4.87
N LEU A 844 23.50 12.74 -3.84
CA LEU A 844 24.75 12.83 -3.11
C LEU A 844 25.13 11.50 -2.44
N LEU A 845 24.14 10.81 -1.85
CA LEU A 845 24.34 9.49 -1.26
C LEU A 845 24.65 8.42 -2.33
N ASN A 846 23.93 8.44 -3.47
CA ASN A 846 24.20 7.54 -4.59
C ASN A 846 25.59 7.76 -5.19
N GLU A 847 26.03 9.01 -5.33
CA GLU A 847 27.37 9.35 -5.79
C GLU A 847 28.44 8.80 -4.83
N ARG A 848 28.26 9.01 -3.52
CA ARG A 848 29.17 8.45 -2.50
C ARG A 848 29.22 6.93 -2.52
N LEU A 849 28.07 6.29 -2.72
CA LEU A 849 27.96 4.85 -2.85
C LEU A 849 28.74 4.34 -4.07
N VAL A 850 28.61 5.02 -5.22
CA VAL A 850 29.39 4.70 -6.43
C VAL A 850 30.89 4.89 -6.22
N LEU A 851 31.27 5.93 -5.49
CA LEU A 851 32.67 6.24 -5.18
C LEU A 851 33.26 5.35 -4.06
N GLY A 852 32.47 4.45 -3.47
CA GLY A 852 32.92 3.55 -2.41
C GLY A 852 33.34 4.27 -1.13
N ILE A 853 32.71 5.41 -0.82
CA ILE A 853 33.04 6.23 0.36
C ILE A 853 32.27 5.69 1.58
N ASP A 854 32.96 5.02 2.50
CA ASP A 854 32.38 4.40 3.72
C ASP A 854 32.21 5.38 4.90
N ASP A 855 32.45 6.68 4.70
CA ASP A 855 32.34 7.67 5.77
C ASP A 855 30.88 8.04 6.05
N THR A 856 30.42 7.67 7.25
CA THR A 856 29.05 7.92 7.75
C THR A 856 28.85 9.34 8.31
N ARG A 857 29.92 10.15 8.41
CA ARG A 857 29.83 11.52 8.94
C ARG A 857 29.72 12.53 7.80
N LEU A 858 28.49 12.83 7.40
CA LEU A 858 28.20 13.86 6.41
C LEU A 858 27.81 15.18 7.08
N ALA A 859 28.68 16.19 6.97
CA ALA A 859 28.34 17.57 7.31
C ALA A 859 27.66 18.23 6.10
N LEU A 860 26.32 18.26 6.10
CA LEU A 860 25.53 18.78 4.97
C LEU A 860 25.68 20.28 4.75
N ASP A 861 26.20 21.00 5.74
CA ASP A 861 26.54 22.42 5.72
C ASP A 861 27.94 22.70 5.14
N ASP A 862 28.70 21.67 4.79
CA ASP A 862 30.01 21.81 4.18
C ASP A 862 29.88 22.33 2.73
N GLY A 863 30.58 23.42 2.43
CA GLY A 863 30.53 24.10 1.15
C GLY A 863 30.91 23.21 -0.05
N ARG A 864 31.59 22.08 0.16
CA ARG A 864 31.91 21.12 -0.91
C ARG A 864 30.68 20.44 -1.52
N TYR A 865 29.54 20.44 -0.83
CA TYR A 865 28.28 19.89 -1.33
C TYR A 865 27.32 20.96 -1.83
N ALA A 866 27.71 22.24 -1.81
CA ALA A 866 26.87 23.32 -2.26
C ALA A 866 26.69 23.27 -3.79
N MET A 867 25.46 22.98 -4.25
CA MET A 867 25.11 23.10 -5.66
C MET A 867 24.77 24.54 -6.00
N VAL A 868 25.62 25.19 -6.79
CA VAL A 868 25.36 26.53 -7.32
C VAL A 868 24.35 26.43 -8.48
N GLY A 869 23.17 27.03 -8.33
CA GLY A 869 22.17 27.11 -9.41
C GLY A 869 21.17 25.95 -9.52
N GLY A 870 21.11 25.05 -8.52
CA GLY A 870 20.12 23.97 -8.47
C GLY A 870 18.71 24.53 -8.20
N ASP A 871 17.90 24.63 -9.25
CA ASP A 871 16.52 25.11 -9.13
C ASP A 871 15.69 24.08 -8.34
N THR A 872 15.22 24.46 -7.14
CA THR A 872 14.40 23.59 -6.26
C THR A 872 12.97 23.39 -6.76
N GLY A 873 12.64 23.94 -7.94
CA GLY A 873 11.28 24.03 -8.49
C GLY A 873 10.95 23.15 -9.70
N ALA A 874 11.92 22.51 -10.37
CA ALA A 874 11.65 21.76 -11.61
C ALA A 874 12.29 20.37 -11.58
N SER A 875 11.45 19.32 -11.40
CA SER A 875 11.72 17.92 -11.74
C SER A 875 13.18 17.45 -11.54
N SER A 876 13.67 17.38 -10.31
CA SER A 876 14.96 16.75 -10.05
C SER A 876 14.80 15.23 -10.02
N THR A 877 15.57 14.52 -10.86
CA THR A 877 15.59 13.06 -10.94
C THR A 877 16.60 12.47 -9.96
N VAL A 878 16.23 11.40 -9.27
CA VAL A 878 17.19 10.59 -8.50
C VAL A 878 17.93 9.67 -9.48
N VAL A 879 19.24 9.86 -9.62
CA VAL A 879 20.12 9.04 -10.46
C VAL A 879 20.58 7.86 -9.61
N SER A 880 20.01 6.67 -9.84
CA SER A 880 20.50 5.43 -9.24
C SER A 880 21.41 4.67 -10.20
N PRO A 881 22.55 4.12 -9.75
CA PRO A 881 23.37 3.25 -10.59
C PRO A 881 22.63 1.94 -10.86
N ALA A 882 22.49 1.56 -12.13
CA ALA A 882 21.80 0.34 -12.56
C ALA A 882 22.33 -0.95 -11.87
N ASN A 883 23.58 -0.92 -11.38
CA ASN A 883 24.29 -2.08 -10.85
C ASN A 883 24.27 -2.18 -9.31
N PHE A 884 23.84 -1.14 -8.59
CA PHE A 884 23.96 -1.07 -7.11
C PHE A 884 22.65 -1.25 -6.33
N GLY A 885 21.50 -1.26 -7.00
CA GLY A 885 20.21 -1.55 -6.34
C GLY A 885 20.20 -2.92 -5.62
N ALA A 886 20.93 -3.90 -6.15
CA ALA A 886 21.08 -5.22 -5.54
C ALA A 886 21.99 -5.25 -4.29
N ARG A 887 22.91 -4.29 -4.11
CA ARG A 887 23.79 -4.23 -2.93
C ARG A 887 23.19 -3.51 -1.73
N LEU A 888 22.08 -2.78 -1.92
CA LEU A 888 21.31 -2.17 -0.82
C LEU A 888 20.48 -3.20 -0.01
N ALA A 889 20.42 -4.45 -0.47
CA ALA A 889 19.70 -5.54 0.18
C ALA A 889 20.62 -6.61 0.81
N ALA A 890 21.94 -6.38 0.87
CA ALA A 890 22.90 -7.23 1.58
C ALA A 890 23.12 -6.74 3.01
#